data_AF-A0A813D8Y5-F1
#
_entry.id   AF-A0A813D8Y5-F1
#
_cell.length_a   1.000
_cell.length_b   1.000
_cell.length_c   1.000
_cell.angle_alpha   90.00
_cell.angle_beta   90.00
_cell.angle_gamma   90.00
#
_symmetry.space_group_name_H-M   'P 1'
#
loop_
_entity.id
_entity.type
_entity.pdbx_description
1 polymer ?
#
loop_
_entity_poly.entity_id
_entity_poly.type
_entity_poly.pdbx_seq_one_letter_code
_entity_poly.pdbx_strand_id
1 'polypeptide(L)'
;MAGSLPQLLPFGLSAEEHFQQALKLSRGKTPLERQPPLEEDLRFAASIMVANQNHLRDLRQAAILTITTLSKKLEPLSDQLRTLQPPSVASVSSDMHLALVAALIMVMQWKDTRLCFEFCFGFKVLGNIPNCGVYAPANVPPLDEKKILQGSWERAMRLRKRVKPGEHDVLLTKATLKDVAQGFADSPVTWEQFLNVHKPGTFRLIKRFPVTQSTGKVRPCDDGDGGEHTALTADDNKLELCDATQPATHIRAVQNAASEQNVVLTSGVHDLQTGGEDWPDAYRYTPFRPEQRLMAVVIFWHAEWQCPALCIYRGLLFGLSGAVIAFNRFSKFVQHMGRRLLFILLSMYFDDASLQDWTSSRESAQSCLSQLVSLLGRPWAPAKRQEMASTGDFLGLTHDLGRAAEGVVSFWPRQTLLLKLNTMMVDAWLANFFPPGLAAKMFGMWNFLETGLFGYLGRAGLTHLRLRQHKDRPPYEFNDGLAKLCQMLSALLSIQPKRTIRIKWTDRNRFLAASDAAADESSAPTGGFLLVFHPGPRLAAVPDLTAELADCLDPGVQKIAQWELMQVMIALITYPEWFRNRAGFWFIDNINGLIAFVKGRSGVPDLDHLAMVTHCLLFSLNCTMYWEHVQSDANWSDAISRLGIGDPWHKKHGFAFAPLCVPLEAFQMDLHTMLKVFSFL
;
A
#
# COMPACT_ATOMS: atom_id res chain seq x y z
N MET A 1 -9.49 -1.57 4.11
CA MET A 1 -10.85 -1.02 4.29
C MET A 1 -10.73 0.18 5.22
N ALA A 2 -10.67 1.39 4.68
CA ALA A 2 -10.89 2.57 5.51
C ALA A 2 -12.40 2.59 5.83
N GLY A 3 -12.78 2.72 7.11
CA GLY A 3 -14.17 2.98 7.47
C GLY A 3 -14.67 4.23 6.73
N SER A 4 -15.97 4.31 6.48
CA SER A 4 -16.58 5.53 5.94
C SER A 4 -16.17 6.71 6.83
N LEU A 5 -15.52 7.71 6.24
CA LEU A 5 -15.25 8.96 6.95
C LEU A 5 -16.60 9.55 7.39
N PRO A 6 -16.69 10.14 8.58
CA PRO A 6 -17.89 10.86 8.97
C PRO A 6 -18.16 11.99 7.98
N GLN A 7 -19.44 12.32 7.77
CA GLN A 7 -19.84 13.43 6.91
C GLN A 7 -19.18 14.73 7.39
N LEU A 8 -18.71 15.54 6.45
CA LEU A 8 -18.01 16.78 6.80
C LEU A 8 -18.91 17.86 7.40
N LEU A 9 -20.17 17.90 6.96
CA LEU A 9 -21.20 18.81 7.44
C LEU A 9 -22.35 18.01 8.11
N PRO A 10 -23.02 18.56 9.14
CA PRO A 10 -24.16 17.89 9.77
C PRO A 10 -25.33 17.64 8.82
N PHE A 11 -26.12 16.61 9.12
CA PHE A 11 -27.44 16.39 8.52
C PHE A 11 -28.48 17.39 9.04
N GLY A 12 -29.58 17.56 8.30
CA GLY A 12 -30.75 18.35 8.69
C GLY A 12 -30.59 19.86 8.49
N LEU A 13 -29.58 20.28 7.73
CA LEU A 13 -29.38 21.68 7.37
C LEU A 13 -30.32 22.09 6.24
N SER A 14 -30.80 23.33 6.26
CA SER A 14 -31.38 23.96 5.07
C SER A 14 -30.31 24.24 4.00
N ALA A 15 -30.74 24.48 2.76
CA ALA A 15 -29.84 24.86 1.67
C ALA A 15 -28.96 26.09 1.99
N GLU A 16 -29.52 27.09 2.68
CA GLU A 16 -28.78 28.28 3.14
C GLU A 16 -27.72 27.90 4.18
N GLU A 17 -28.10 27.17 5.23
CA GLU A 17 -27.18 26.78 6.30
C GLU A 17 -26.05 25.90 5.77
N HIS A 18 -26.38 24.96 4.88
CA HIS A 18 -25.41 24.09 4.22
C HIS A 18 -24.43 24.92 3.37
N PHE A 19 -24.92 25.84 2.53
CA PHE A 19 -24.05 26.70 1.72
C PHE A 19 -23.09 27.54 2.57
N GLN A 20 -23.57 28.16 3.66
CA GLN A 20 -22.71 28.97 4.53
C GLN A 20 -21.62 28.13 5.21
N GLN A 21 -21.95 26.93 5.68
CA GLN A 21 -20.97 26.04 6.28
C GLN A 21 -19.98 25.48 5.25
N ALA A 22 -20.47 25.10 4.07
CA ALA A 22 -19.64 24.64 2.95
C ALA A 22 -18.67 25.74 2.48
N LEU A 23 -19.10 27.00 2.45
CA LEU A 23 -18.26 28.16 2.10
C LEU A 23 -17.15 28.41 3.12
N LYS A 24 -17.41 28.14 4.41
CA LYS A 24 -16.37 28.19 5.45
C LYS A 24 -15.39 27.03 5.29
N LEU A 25 -15.91 25.83 5.03
CA LEU A 25 -15.13 24.61 4.86
C LEU A 25 -14.21 24.69 3.63
N SER A 26 -14.69 25.24 2.51
CA SER A 26 -13.96 25.30 1.23
C SER A 26 -12.71 26.16 1.25
N ARG A 27 -12.56 27.05 2.22
CA ARG A 27 -11.34 27.85 2.44
C ARG A 27 -10.22 27.04 3.09
N GLY A 28 -10.54 25.90 3.69
CA GLY A 28 -9.59 25.04 4.39
C GLY A 28 -9.04 23.91 3.52
N LYS A 29 -8.35 22.97 4.20
CA LYS A 29 -7.85 21.73 3.60
C LYS A 29 -8.98 20.71 3.45
N THR A 30 -9.06 20.07 2.29
CA THR A 30 -9.89 18.89 2.06
C THR A 30 -9.38 17.68 2.86
N PRO A 31 -10.20 16.64 3.08
CA PRO A 31 -9.73 15.40 3.70
C PRO A 31 -8.58 14.71 2.96
N LEU A 32 -8.48 14.87 1.63
CA LEU A 32 -7.36 14.36 0.83
C LEU A 32 -6.02 15.04 1.15
N GLU A 33 -6.08 16.23 1.73
CA GLU A 33 -4.92 17.03 2.13
C GLU A 33 -4.59 16.87 3.63
N ARG A 34 -5.47 16.20 4.39
CA ARG A 34 -5.22 15.90 5.80
C ARG A 34 -4.17 14.80 5.88
N GLN A 35 -3.16 15.07 6.70
CA GLN A 35 -2.00 14.22 6.85
C GLN A 35 -2.16 13.36 8.11
N PRO A 36 -1.99 12.02 8.04
CA PRO A 36 -2.02 11.18 9.24
C PRO A 36 -0.90 11.58 10.22
N PRO A 37 -1.05 11.31 11.53
CA PRO A 37 0.00 11.61 12.50
C PRO A 37 1.34 10.94 12.12
N LEU A 38 2.44 11.57 12.51
CA LEU A 38 3.80 11.03 12.36
C LEU A 38 4.22 10.32 13.65
N GLU A 39 4.96 9.22 13.51
CA GLU A 39 5.65 8.59 14.64
C GLU A 39 6.63 9.59 15.28
N GLU A 40 6.68 9.64 16.62
CA GLU A 40 7.46 10.63 17.36
C GLU A 40 8.96 10.55 17.07
N ASP A 41 9.48 9.34 16.91
CA ASP A 41 10.89 9.12 16.64
C ASP A 41 11.29 9.49 15.20
N LEU A 42 10.36 9.37 14.25
CA LEU A 42 10.53 9.86 12.88
C LEU A 42 10.54 11.40 12.87
N ARG A 43 9.66 12.05 13.64
CA ARG A 43 9.69 13.52 13.84
C ARG A 43 11.02 13.95 14.46
N PHE A 44 11.48 13.23 15.47
CA PHE A 44 12.77 13.47 16.11
C PHE A 44 13.93 13.38 15.10
N ALA A 45 14.01 12.29 14.33
CA ALA A 45 15.05 12.10 13.32
C ALA A 45 15.05 13.26 12.30
N ALA A 46 13.87 13.64 11.79
CA ALA A 46 13.72 14.76 10.87
C ALA A 46 14.15 16.10 11.48
N SER A 47 13.78 16.35 12.74
CA SER A 47 14.17 17.56 13.48
C SER A 47 15.70 17.68 13.62
N ILE A 48 16.37 16.60 14.01
CA ILE A 48 17.84 16.58 14.09
C ILE A 48 18.47 16.75 12.72
N MET A 49 17.89 16.12 11.68
CA MET A 49 18.37 16.24 10.31
C MET A 49 18.34 17.67 9.77
N VAL A 50 17.27 18.41 10.06
CA VAL A 50 17.15 19.82 9.65
C VAL A 50 18.13 20.68 10.46
N ALA A 51 18.17 20.51 11.78
CA ALA A 51 18.99 21.34 12.67
C ALA A 51 20.50 21.17 12.43
N ASN A 52 20.95 20.01 11.94
CA ASN A 52 22.35 19.64 11.87
C ASN A 52 22.81 19.25 10.45
N GLN A 53 22.16 19.74 9.39
CA GLN A 53 22.40 19.31 8.01
C GLN A 53 23.91 19.16 7.64
N ASN A 54 24.74 20.12 8.06
CA ASN A 54 26.18 20.12 7.76
C ASN A 54 27.04 19.21 8.66
N HIS A 55 26.50 18.73 9.78
CA HIS A 55 27.21 17.94 10.79
C HIS A 55 26.65 16.53 10.98
N LEU A 56 25.58 16.16 10.25
CA LEU A 56 24.94 14.85 10.40
C LEU A 56 25.90 13.68 10.22
N ARG A 57 26.83 13.78 9.27
CA ARG A 57 27.84 12.75 9.05
C ARG A 57 28.70 12.53 10.29
N ASP A 58 29.17 13.60 10.91
CA ASP A 58 30.02 13.54 12.09
C ASP A 58 29.25 12.99 13.28
N LEU A 59 28.00 13.43 13.47
CA LEU A 59 27.11 12.93 14.52
C LEU A 59 26.86 11.41 14.38
N ARG A 60 26.56 10.95 13.16
CA ARG A 60 26.34 9.53 12.86
C ARG A 60 27.61 8.71 13.07
N GLN A 61 28.76 9.21 12.62
CA GLN A 61 30.03 8.53 12.80
C GLN A 61 30.39 8.43 14.28
N ALA A 62 30.19 9.49 15.07
CA ALA A 62 30.40 9.47 16.52
C ALA A 62 29.46 8.47 17.22
N ALA A 63 28.19 8.41 16.82
CA ALA A 63 27.23 7.43 17.33
C ALA A 63 27.69 5.99 17.02
N ILE A 64 28.08 5.71 15.78
CA ILE A 64 28.58 4.38 15.39
C ILE A 64 29.86 4.02 16.14
N LEU A 65 30.83 4.92 16.26
CA LEU A 65 32.05 4.67 17.03
C LEU A 65 31.74 4.33 18.50
N THR A 66 30.77 5.02 19.09
CA THR A 66 30.30 4.75 20.45
C THR A 66 29.67 3.36 20.55
N ILE A 67 28.78 3.01 19.61
CA ILE A 67 28.11 1.70 19.58
C ILE A 67 29.11 0.58 19.32
N THR A 68 30.09 0.77 18.42
CA THR A 68 31.18 -0.18 18.17
C THR A 68 32.04 -0.40 19.42
N THR A 69 32.34 0.68 20.16
CA THR A 69 33.09 0.57 21.41
C THR A 69 32.30 -0.18 22.47
N LEU A 70 31.00 0.11 22.59
CA LEU A 70 30.09 -0.59 23.49
C LEU A 70 29.99 -2.08 23.13
N SER A 71 29.82 -2.40 21.86
CA SER A 71 29.82 -3.77 21.33
C SER A 71 31.07 -4.53 21.77
N LYS A 72 32.27 -4.01 21.47
CA LYS A 72 33.53 -4.65 21.86
C LYS A 72 33.64 -4.91 23.36
N LYS A 73 33.16 -3.98 24.19
CA LYS A 73 33.16 -4.14 25.66
C LYS A 73 32.15 -5.17 26.14
N LEU A 74 31.05 -5.35 25.42
CA LEU A 74 29.96 -6.27 25.75
C LEU A 74 30.16 -7.67 25.15
N GLU A 75 31.13 -7.88 24.26
CA GLU A 75 31.38 -9.17 23.61
C GLU A 75 31.53 -10.32 24.63
N PRO A 76 32.32 -10.21 25.73
CA PRO A 76 32.44 -11.30 26.69
C PRO A 76 31.11 -11.67 27.37
N LEU A 77 30.23 -10.69 27.58
CA LEU A 77 28.89 -10.94 28.11
C LEU A 77 28.00 -11.61 27.05
N SER A 78 28.15 -11.22 25.78
CA SER A 78 27.47 -11.88 24.66
C SER A 78 27.87 -13.35 24.55
N ASP A 79 29.16 -13.66 24.72
CA ASP A 79 29.69 -15.02 24.76
C ASP A 79 29.11 -15.82 25.93
N GLN A 80 29.03 -15.22 27.13
CA GLN A 80 28.39 -15.85 28.30
C GLN A 80 26.91 -16.14 28.04
N LEU A 81 26.15 -15.18 27.51
CA LEU A 81 24.74 -15.40 27.16
C LEU A 81 24.59 -16.50 26.10
N ARG A 82 25.53 -16.60 25.15
CA ARG A 82 25.55 -17.65 24.13
C ARG A 82 25.65 -19.05 24.74
N THR A 83 26.36 -19.21 25.87
CA THR A 83 26.44 -20.52 26.58
C THR A 83 25.09 -21.00 27.14
N LEU A 84 24.13 -20.08 27.33
CA LEU A 84 22.78 -20.41 27.79
C LEU A 84 21.85 -20.80 26.64
N GLN A 85 22.25 -20.55 25.39
CA GLN A 85 21.40 -20.85 24.24
C GLN A 85 21.28 -22.36 24.03
N PRO A 86 20.06 -22.88 23.86
CA PRO A 86 19.86 -24.24 23.37
C PRO A 86 20.57 -24.43 22.01
N PRO A 87 21.15 -25.60 21.70
CA PRO A 87 21.92 -25.81 20.48
C PRO A 87 21.19 -25.43 19.18
N SER A 88 19.87 -25.64 19.13
CA SER A 88 19.05 -25.27 17.97
C SER A 88 18.83 -23.77 17.80
N VAL A 89 18.90 -23.01 18.90
CA VAL A 89 18.79 -21.55 18.88
C VAL A 89 20.15 -20.94 18.51
N ALA A 90 21.22 -21.47 19.11
CA ALA A 90 22.59 -21.05 18.87
C ALA A 90 22.98 -21.15 17.38
N SER A 91 22.53 -22.19 16.67
CA SER A 91 22.84 -22.33 15.24
C SER A 91 22.17 -21.30 14.32
N VAL A 92 21.12 -20.62 14.77
CA VAL A 92 20.35 -19.64 13.97
C VAL A 92 20.70 -18.19 14.33
N SER A 93 21.09 -18.00 15.59
CA SER A 93 21.40 -16.69 16.17
C SER A 93 22.86 -16.56 16.58
N SER A 94 23.75 -17.39 16.02
CA SER A 94 25.19 -17.41 16.33
C SER A 94 25.81 -16.03 16.24
N ASP A 95 25.45 -15.30 15.20
CA ASP A 95 26.05 -14.03 14.82
C ASP A 95 25.43 -12.86 15.61
N MET A 96 24.30 -13.08 16.29
CA MET A 96 23.63 -12.03 17.07
C MET A 96 24.48 -11.60 18.26
N HIS A 97 24.63 -10.29 18.41
CA HIS A 97 25.27 -9.72 19.58
C HIS A 97 24.24 -9.49 20.70
N LEU A 98 23.92 -10.57 21.43
CA LEU A 98 22.88 -10.62 22.46
C LEU A 98 23.04 -9.52 23.52
N ALA A 99 24.26 -9.34 24.05
CA ALA A 99 24.50 -8.33 25.08
C ALA A 99 24.31 -6.90 24.57
N LEU A 100 24.70 -6.61 23.32
CA LEU A 100 24.45 -5.30 22.70
C LEU A 100 22.96 -5.06 22.48
N VAL A 101 22.22 -6.06 22.01
CA VAL A 101 20.75 -5.98 21.87
C VAL A 101 20.11 -5.67 23.23
N ALA A 102 20.48 -6.39 24.29
CA ALA A 102 19.99 -6.13 25.65
C ALA A 102 20.33 -4.71 26.13
N ALA A 103 21.57 -4.26 25.92
CA ALA A 103 22.01 -2.92 26.29
C ALA A 103 21.20 -1.83 25.56
N LEU A 104 20.99 -1.98 24.26
CA LEU A 104 20.21 -1.02 23.46
C LEU A 104 18.73 -1.03 23.84
N ILE A 105 18.15 -2.18 24.19
CA ILE A 105 16.78 -2.24 24.74
C ILE A 105 16.67 -1.36 25.99
N MET A 106 17.63 -1.44 26.90
CA MET A 106 17.65 -0.65 28.13
C MET A 106 17.88 0.85 27.85
N VAL A 107 18.93 1.20 27.10
CA VAL A 107 19.29 2.59 26.77
C VAL A 107 18.15 3.31 26.07
N MET A 108 17.43 2.59 25.20
CA MET A 108 16.36 3.16 24.40
C MET A 108 15.00 3.14 25.08
N GLN A 109 14.92 2.55 26.28
CA GLN A 109 13.66 2.24 26.97
C GLN A 109 12.69 1.54 26.02
N TRP A 110 13.20 0.56 25.27
CA TRP A 110 12.44 -0.16 24.27
C TRP A 110 11.38 -1.03 24.94
N LYS A 111 10.14 -0.96 24.45
CA LYS A 111 8.98 -1.61 25.09
C LYS A 111 9.06 -3.14 25.04
N ASP A 112 9.58 -3.71 23.96
CA ASP A 112 9.78 -5.15 23.87
C ASP A 112 11.05 -5.58 24.60
N THR A 113 10.93 -5.62 25.92
CA THR A 113 11.99 -6.04 26.85
C THR A 113 12.35 -7.52 26.74
N ARG A 114 11.51 -8.31 26.06
CA ARG A 114 11.73 -9.75 25.87
C ARG A 114 12.50 -10.07 24.60
N LEU A 115 12.73 -9.12 23.70
CA LEU A 115 13.36 -9.39 22.40
C LEU A 115 14.69 -10.15 22.52
N CYS A 116 15.59 -9.70 23.41
CA CYS A 116 16.87 -10.38 23.63
C CYS A 116 16.68 -11.79 24.21
N PHE A 117 15.73 -11.97 25.14
CA PHE A 117 15.41 -13.28 25.71
C PHE A 117 14.95 -14.26 24.62
N GLU A 118 14.10 -13.82 23.69
CA GLU A 118 13.59 -14.67 22.61
C GLU A 118 14.69 -15.01 21.59
N PHE A 119 15.72 -14.16 21.40
CA PHE A 119 16.92 -14.55 20.67
C PHE A 119 17.82 -15.53 21.43
N CYS A 120 17.77 -15.55 22.77
CA CYS A 120 18.51 -16.53 23.58
C CYS A 120 17.82 -17.90 23.63
N PHE A 121 16.49 -17.93 23.71
CA PHE A 121 15.72 -19.16 24.00
C PHE A 121 14.74 -19.56 22.90
N GLY A 122 14.67 -18.78 21.82
CA GLY A 122 13.82 -19.03 20.66
C GLY A 122 12.41 -18.46 20.80
N PHE A 123 11.81 -18.13 19.65
CA PHE A 123 10.51 -17.48 19.55
C PHE A 123 9.37 -18.50 19.52
N LYS A 124 8.32 -18.18 20.27
CA LYS A 124 7.04 -18.88 20.19
C LYS A 124 6.26 -18.46 18.95
N VAL A 125 5.75 -19.41 18.18
CA VAL A 125 4.98 -19.16 16.94
C VAL A 125 3.62 -19.84 16.88
N LEU A 126 3.31 -20.72 17.83
CA LEU A 126 2.00 -21.35 18.00
C LEU A 126 1.49 -21.14 19.44
N GLY A 127 0.17 -21.18 19.61
CA GLY A 127 -0.50 -20.89 20.88
C GLY A 127 -0.63 -19.40 21.12
N ASN A 128 -0.60 -18.98 22.38
CA ASN A 128 -0.74 -17.58 22.76
C ASN A 128 0.59 -16.84 22.62
N ILE A 129 0.63 -15.87 21.71
CA ILE A 129 1.74 -14.94 21.52
C ILE A 129 1.34 -13.63 22.21
N PRO A 130 1.96 -13.29 23.36
CA PRO A 130 1.61 -12.08 24.10
C PRO A 130 1.98 -10.82 23.33
N ASN A 131 1.27 -9.74 23.60
CA ASN A 131 1.64 -8.42 23.09
C ASN A 131 3.05 -8.04 23.60
N CYS A 132 3.91 -7.60 22.68
CA CYS A 132 5.30 -7.20 22.99
C CYS A 132 5.43 -5.76 23.48
N GLY A 133 4.33 -5.02 23.60
CA GLY A 133 4.28 -3.61 24.01
C GLY A 133 4.57 -2.61 22.90
N VAL A 134 5.12 -3.05 21.76
CA VAL A 134 5.48 -2.19 20.63
C VAL A 134 4.28 -1.96 19.71
N TYR A 135 3.53 -3.02 19.43
CA TYR A 135 2.33 -2.98 18.61
C TYR A 135 1.08 -2.80 19.47
N ALA A 136 0.03 -2.21 18.89
CA ALA A 136 -1.26 -2.15 19.56
C ALA A 136 -1.79 -3.56 19.88
N PRO A 137 -2.53 -3.75 20.98
CA PRO A 137 -3.14 -5.03 21.29
C PRO A 137 -4.19 -5.41 20.24
N ALA A 138 -4.16 -6.65 19.77
CA ALA A 138 -5.16 -7.18 18.86
C ALA A 138 -6.42 -7.68 19.59
N ASN A 139 -6.33 -7.87 20.92
CA ASN A 139 -7.38 -8.39 21.80
C ASN A 139 -7.88 -9.76 21.35
N VAL A 140 -6.96 -10.64 20.95
CA VAL A 140 -7.29 -11.99 20.48
C VAL A 140 -7.57 -12.89 21.69
N PRO A 141 -8.69 -13.65 21.70
CA PRO A 141 -8.98 -14.59 22.77
C PRO A 141 -7.88 -15.65 22.92
N PRO A 142 -7.48 -16.00 24.15
CA PRO A 142 -6.44 -16.99 24.35
C PRO A 142 -6.90 -18.40 23.95
N LEU A 143 -5.97 -19.18 23.40
CA LEU A 143 -6.13 -20.58 23.06
C LEU A 143 -5.74 -21.48 24.24
N ASP A 144 -6.39 -22.64 24.34
CA ASP A 144 -5.92 -23.74 25.18
C ASP A 144 -4.76 -24.46 24.49
N GLU A 145 -3.54 -24.17 24.92
CA GLU A 145 -2.31 -24.69 24.30
C GLU A 145 -2.18 -26.21 24.40
N LYS A 146 -2.90 -26.87 25.32
CA LYS A 146 -2.95 -28.33 25.38
C LYS A 146 -3.58 -28.94 24.13
N LYS A 147 -4.40 -28.17 23.41
CA LYS A 147 -5.07 -28.60 22.17
C LYS A 147 -4.18 -28.51 20.94
N ILE A 148 -2.99 -27.89 21.00
CA ILE A 148 -2.11 -27.75 19.84
C ILE A 148 -1.78 -29.11 19.24
N LEU A 149 -1.42 -30.10 20.07
CA LEU A 149 -1.11 -31.45 19.60
C LEU A 149 -2.33 -32.37 19.47
N GLN A 150 -3.53 -31.91 19.82
CA GLN A 150 -4.73 -32.74 19.75
C GLN A 150 -5.04 -33.13 18.29
N GLY A 151 -5.23 -34.42 18.05
CA GLY A 151 -5.51 -34.98 16.72
C GLY A 151 -4.36 -34.83 15.71
N SER A 152 -3.15 -34.53 16.18
CA SER A 152 -1.97 -34.29 15.34
C SER A 152 -1.56 -35.53 14.53
N TRP A 153 -1.74 -36.72 15.10
CA TRP A 153 -1.36 -37.99 14.46
C TRP A 153 -2.24 -38.34 13.28
N GLU A 154 -3.57 -38.28 13.45
CA GLU A 154 -4.54 -38.54 12.37
C GLU A 154 -4.34 -37.54 11.21
N ARG A 155 -4.00 -36.29 11.53
CA ARG A 155 -3.64 -35.26 10.56
C ARG A 155 -2.34 -35.59 9.85
N ALA A 156 -1.29 -35.96 10.58
CA ALA A 156 -0.01 -36.36 10.00
C ALA A 156 -0.18 -37.52 9.01
N MET A 157 -0.98 -38.53 9.36
CA MET A 157 -1.32 -39.66 8.48
C MET A 157 -2.09 -39.22 7.22
N ARG A 158 -3.05 -38.30 7.35
CA ARG A 158 -3.76 -37.72 6.20
C ARG A 158 -2.80 -36.94 5.29
N LEU A 159 -1.91 -36.14 5.87
CA LEU A 159 -0.97 -35.33 5.11
C LEU A 159 0.06 -36.19 4.38
N ARG A 160 0.63 -37.20 5.04
CA ARG A 160 1.54 -38.19 4.42
C ARG A 160 0.93 -38.81 3.17
N LYS A 161 -0.36 -39.18 3.21
CA LYS A 161 -1.06 -39.76 2.04
C LYS A 161 -1.23 -38.75 0.89
N ARG A 162 -1.31 -37.45 1.18
CA ARG A 162 -1.51 -36.36 0.22
C ARG A 162 -0.21 -35.83 -0.40
N VAL A 163 0.94 -36.04 0.24
CA VAL A 163 2.24 -35.70 -0.35
C VAL A 163 2.56 -36.74 -1.42
N LYS A 164 2.63 -36.29 -2.67
CA LYS A 164 2.80 -37.09 -3.88
C LYS A 164 3.85 -36.41 -4.78
N PRO A 165 4.43 -37.14 -5.76
CA PRO A 165 5.33 -36.54 -6.74
C PRO A 165 4.68 -35.35 -7.46
N GLY A 166 5.46 -34.33 -7.75
CA GLY A 166 5.07 -33.12 -8.46
C GLY A 166 6.23 -32.54 -9.28
N GLU A 167 5.89 -31.66 -10.22
CA GLU A 167 6.85 -31.06 -11.17
C GLU A 167 7.98 -30.24 -10.52
N HIS A 168 7.76 -29.75 -9.30
CA HIS A 168 8.70 -28.87 -8.59
C HIS A 168 9.47 -29.56 -7.47
N ASP A 169 9.40 -30.89 -7.33
CA ASP A 169 10.03 -31.60 -6.20
C ASP A 169 11.54 -31.47 -6.15
N VAL A 170 12.20 -31.41 -7.32
CA VAL A 170 13.65 -31.15 -7.41
C VAL A 170 13.99 -29.79 -6.79
N LEU A 171 13.17 -28.77 -7.05
CA LEU A 171 13.35 -27.43 -6.48
C LEU A 171 13.10 -27.44 -4.98
N LEU A 172 12.03 -28.07 -4.51
CA LEU A 172 11.71 -28.16 -3.07
C LEU A 172 12.80 -28.91 -2.30
N THR A 173 13.32 -30.00 -2.86
CA THR A 173 14.42 -30.77 -2.29
C THR A 173 15.68 -29.92 -2.21
N LYS A 174 16.10 -29.30 -3.31
CA LYS A 174 17.27 -28.40 -3.35
C LYS A 174 17.16 -27.23 -2.37
N ALA A 175 15.98 -26.61 -2.27
CA ALA A 175 15.78 -25.50 -1.35
C ALA A 175 15.83 -25.95 0.13
N THR A 176 15.31 -27.14 0.44
CA THR A 176 15.39 -27.71 1.79
C THR A 176 16.85 -28.05 2.15
N LEU A 177 17.60 -28.65 1.23
CA LEU A 177 19.02 -28.95 1.45
C LEU A 177 19.87 -27.68 1.57
N LYS A 178 19.49 -26.60 0.89
CA LYS A 178 20.10 -25.28 1.09
C LYS A 178 19.86 -24.78 2.52
N ASP A 179 18.63 -24.85 3.03
CA ASP A 179 18.30 -24.45 4.41
C ASP A 179 19.09 -25.29 5.43
N VAL A 180 19.32 -26.59 5.15
CA VAL A 180 20.20 -27.47 5.97
C VAL A 180 21.65 -27.02 5.93
N ALA A 181 22.20 -26.76 4.74
CA ALA A 181 23.58 -26.31 4.57
C ALA A 181 23.85 -24.96 5.25
N GLN A 182 22.82 -24.10 5.35
CA GLN A 182 22.87 -22.83 6.07
C GLN A 182 22.64 -22.97 7.59
N GLY A 183 22.39 -24.18 8.09
CA GLY A 183 22.17 -24.45 9.52
C GLY A 183 20.76 -24.11 10.03
N PHE A 184 19.81 -23.80 9.14
CA PHE A 184 18.42 -23.48 9.51
C PHE A 184 17.56 -24.71 9.76
N ALA A 185 17.99 -25.90 9.35
CA ALA A 185 17.24 -27.13 9.50
C ALA A 185 18.15 -28.35 9.69
N ASP A 186 17.59 -29.40 10.28
CA ASP A 186 18.24 -30.71 10.37
C ASP A 186 18.12 -31.46 9.03
N SER A 187 19.05 -32.37 8.76
CA SER A 187 19.01 -33.22 7.55
C SER A 187 17.65 -33.92 7.43
N PRO A 188 17.07 -33.99 6.22
CA PRO A 188 15.81 -34.70 6.03
C PRO A 188 15.95 -36.17 6.41
N VAL A 189 14.85 -36.76 6.88
CA VAL A 189 14.76 -38.19 7.23
C VAL A 189 13.52 -38.81 6.61
N THR A 190 13.54 -40.12 6.42
CA THR A 190 12.35 -40.86 5.99
C THR A 190 11.30 -40.91 7.11
N TRP A 191 10.07 -41.25 6.75
CA TRP A 191 8.97 -41.42 7.70
C TRP A 191 9.31 -42.44 8.80
N GLU A 192 9.88 -43.58 8.42
CA GLU A 192 10.24 -44.66 9.32
C GLU A 192 11.36 -44.24 10.28
N GLN A 193 12.40 -43.57 9.76
CA GLN A 193 13.48 -43.02 10.57
C GLN A 193 12.97 -41.98 11.58
N PHE A 194 12.05 -41.11 11.16
CA PHE A 194 11.46 -40.09 12.03
C PHE A 194 10.68 -40.74 13.19
N LEU A 195 9.88 -41.76 12.92
CA LEU A 195 9.08 -42.45 13.95
C LEU A 195 9.89 -43.32 14.91
N ASN A 196 11.09 -43.76 14.52
CA ASN A 196 12.00 -44.45 15.43
C ASN A 196 12.48 -43.52 16.55
N VAL A 197 12.44 -42.20 16.34
CA VAL A 197 12.88 -41.18 17.31
C VAL A 197 11.70 -40.47 17.98
N HIS A 198 10.64 -40.18 17.21
CA HIS A 198 9.52 -39.37 17.67
C HIS A 198 8.20 -40.15 17.72
N LYS A 199 7.56 -40.14 18.88
CA LYS A 199 6.31 -40.90 19.11
C LYS A 199 5.12 -40.27 18.37
N PRO A 200 4.20 -41.08 17.82
CA PRO A 200 2.90 -40.60 17.33
C PRO A 200 2.22 -39.65 18.30
N GLY A 201 1.64 -38.56 17.78
CA GLY A 201 0.93 -37.55 18.58
C GLY A 201 1.80 -36.47 19.21
N THR A 202 3.13 -36.62 19.21
CA THR A 202 4.07 -35.64 19.82
C THR A 202 4.56 -34.55 18.87
N PHE A 203 4.13 -34.58 17.61
CA PHE A 203 4.55 -33.65 16.57
C PHE A 203 3.39 -33.30 15.64
N ARG A 204 3.52 -32.19 14.91
CA ARG A 204 2.61 -31.80 13.83
C ARG A 204 3.39 -31.59 12.55
N LEU A 205 2.76 -31.94 11.43
CA LEU A 205 3.34 -31.77 10.11
C LEU A 205 2.78 -30.54 9.41
N ILE A 206 3.64 -29.87 8.66
CA ILE A 206 3.29 -28.77 7.75
C ILE A 206 3.78 -29.14 6.35
N LYS A 207 2.89 -29.06 5.35
CA LYS A 207 3.24 -29.43 3.98
C LYS A 207 4.04 -28.30 3.35
N ARG A 208 5.20 -28.63 2.79
CA ARG A 208 5.90 -27.71 1.89
C ARG A 208 5.40 -27.86 0.48
N PHE A 209 5.13 -26.73 -0.17
CA PHE A 209 4.57 -26.67 -1.50
C PHE A 209 5.21 -25.55 -2.32
N PRO A 210 5.20 -25.65 -3.66
CA PRO A 210 5.76 -24.62 -4.52
C PRO A 210 4.77 -23.46 -4.68
N VAL A 211 5.26 -22.24 -4.56
CA VAL A 211 4.53 -21.01 -4.90
C VAL A 211 5.22 -20.35 -6.08
N THR A 212 4.55 -20.31 -7.22
CA THR A 212 5.02 -19.60 -8.41
C THR A 212 4.76 -18.12 -8.23
N GLN A 213 5.82 -17.35 -7.97
CA GLN A 213 5.73 -15.92 -7.83
C GLN A 213 5.37 -15.27 -9.16
N SER A 214 4.94 -14.02 -9.07
CA SER A 214 4.52 -13.25 -10.23
C SER A 214 5.64 -13.19 -11.31
N THR A 215 6.91 -13.17 -10.91
CA THR A 215 8.11 -13.17 -11.78
C THR A 215 8.41 -14.51 -12.47
N GLY A 216 7.59 -15.55 -12.26
CA GLY A 216 7.85 -16.92 -12.71
C GLY A 216 8.79 -17.70 -11.79
N LYS A 217 9.42 -17.02 -10.82
CA LYS A 217 10.28 -17.67 -9.82
C LYS A 217 9.43 -18.53 -8.88
N VAL A 218 9.74 -19.82 -8.80
CA VAL A 218 9.10 -20.74 -7.85
C VAL A 218 9.84 -20.72 -6.53
N ARG A 219 9.11 -20.56 -5.42
CA ARG A 219 9.66 -20.56 -4.06
C ARG A 219 9.00 -21.67 -3.21
N PRO A 220 9.75 -22.34 -2.32
CA PRO A 220 9.12 -23.19 -1.32
C PRO A 220 8.34 -22.32 -0.32
N CYS A 221 7.12 -22.73 0.01
CA CYS A 221 6.32 -22.19 1.11
C CYS A 221 5.80 -23.34 1.97
N ASP A 222 5.53 -23.08 3.24
CA ASP A 222 5.02 -24.07 4.18
C ASP A 222 3.53 -23.74 4.49
N ASP A 223 2.63 -24.69 4.23
CA ASP A 223 1.17 -24.50 4.24
C ASP A 223 0.60 -24.44 5.66
N GLY A 224 0.75 -23.28 6.30
CA GLY A 224 0.27 -23.06 7.67
C GLY A 224 -1.25 -23.06 7.80
N ASP A 225 -1.98 -22.71 6.74
CA ASP A 225 -3.45 -22.74 6.74
C ASP A 225 -3.97 -24.16 6.55
N GLY A 226 -3.50 -24.87 5.50
CA GLY A 226 -3.85 -26.28 5.27
C GLY A 226 -3.34 -27.23 6.37
N GLY A 227 -2.30 -26.84 7.12
CA GLY A 227 -1.80 -27.50 8.32
C GLY A 227 -2.55 -27.15 9.63
N GLU A 228 -3.47 -26.19 9.56
CA GLU A 228 -4.23 -25.60 10.68
C GLU A 228 -3.36 -24.87 11.72
N HIS A 229 -2.10 -24.57 11.40
CA HIS A 229 -1.20 -23.79 12.26
C HIS A 229 -1.70 -22.36 12.47
N THR A 230 -2.30 -21.75 11.44
CA THR A 230 -2.91 -20.42 11.53
C THR A 230 -4.01 -20.38 12.60
N ALA A 231 -4.92 -21.36 12.60
CA ALA A 231 -6.00 -21.46 13.58
C ALA A 231 -5.51 -21.79 15.01
N LEU A 232 -4.28 -22.30 15.14
CA LEU A 232 -3.63 -22.61 16.41
C LEU A 232 -2.72 -21.47 16.90
N THR A 233 -2.83 -20.28 16.32
CA THR A 233 -2.03 -19.11 16.70
C THR A 233 -2.95 -17.98 17.15
N ALA A 234 -2.83 -17.58 18.42
CA ALA A 234 -3.49 -16.40 18.96
C ALA A 234 -2.42 -15.33 19.22
N ASP A 235 -2.31 -14.38 18.29
CA ASP A 235 -1.35 -13.27 18.37
C ASP A 235 -2.03 -11.99 18.83
N ASP A 236 -1.61 -11.48 19.99
CA ASP A 236 -2.13 -10.24 20.56
C ASP A 236 -1.41 -8.98 20.03
N ASN A 237 -0.58 -9.11 18.99
CA ASN A 237 0.10 -7.99 18.34
C ASN A 237 -0.61 -7.59 17.05
N LYS A 238 -1.20 -6.40 17.02
CA LYS A 238 -1.75 -5.82 15.79
C LYS A 238 -0.61 -5.14 15.00
N LEU A 239 -0.04 -5.87 14.05
CA LEU A 239 1.01 -5.36 13.16
C LEU A 239 0.53 -4.12 12.39
N GLU A 240 1.30 -3.05 12.50
CA GLU A 240 1.15 -1.82 11.73
C GLU A 240 2.44 -1.58 10.95
N LEU A 241 2.36 -1.70 9.62
CA LEU A 241 3.48 -1.56 8.70
C LEU A 241 3.29 -0.32 7.83
N CYS A 242 4.39 0.22 7.31
CA CYS A 242 4.32 1.30 6.34
C CYS A 242 3.78 0.81 4.98
N ASP A 243 3.53 1.73 4.06
CA ASP A 243 3.09 1.42 2.69
C ASP A 243 4.09 1.96 1.65
N ALA A 244 3.81 1.73 0.37
CA ALA A 244 4.68 2.14 -0.73
C ALA A 244 4.88 3.67 -0.82
N THR A 245 4.01 4.46 -0.19
CA THR A 245 4.08 5.93 -0.15
C THR A 245 4.84 6.48 1.04
N GLN A 246 5.43 5.61 1.88
CA GLN A 246 6.23 5.99 3.04
C GLN A 246 7.34 7.03 2.77
N PRO A 247 8.03 7.05 1.61
CA PRO A 247 8.96 8.14 1.29
C PRO A 247 8.32 9.53 1.39
N ALA A 248 7.06 9.71 0.98
CA ALA A 248 6.35 10.98 1.16
C ALA A 248 6.09 11.31 2.64
N THR A 249 5.85 10.30 3.48
CA THR A 249 5.76 10.47 4.93
C THR A 249 7.08 10.95 5.54
N HIS A 250 8.22 10.48 5.02
CA HIS A 250 9.54 10.93 5.45
C HIS A 250 9.83 12.36 5.02
N ILE A 251 9.56 12.71 3.75
CA ILE A 251 9.70 14.10 3.29
C ILE A 251 8.76 15.02 4.08
N ARG A 252 7.56 14.56 4.44
CA ARG A 252 6.65 15.31 5.31
C ARG A 252 7.25 15.61 6.67
N ALA A 253 7.91 14.62 7.30
CA ALA A 253 8.57 14.83 8.58
C ALA A 253 9.64 15.93 8.48
N VAL A 254 10.44 15.92 7.41
CA VAL A 254 11.46 16.95 7.14
C VAL A 254 10.85 18.31 6.89
N GLN A 255 9.80 18.40 6.07
CA GLN A 255 9.12 19.67 5.78
C GLN A 255 8.48 20.28 7.05
N ASN A 256 7.89 19.44 7.90
CA ASN A 256 7.33 19.89 9.18
C ASN A 256 8.44 20.38 10.11
N ALA A 257 9.54 19.62 10.24
CA ALA A 257 10.69 20.02 11.05
C ALA A 257 11.32 21.34 10.56
N ALA A 258 11.47 21.50 9.24
CA ALA A 258 11.96 22.74 8.65
C ALA A 258 11.05 23.92 8.95
N SER A 259 9.73 23.73 8.85
CA SER A 259 8.75 24.75 9.23
C SER A 259 8.83 25.11 10.72
N GLU A 260 8.91 24.10 11.61
CA GLU A 260 9.01 24.30 13.06
C GLU A 260 10.31 25.04 13.45
N GLN A 261 11.39 24.85 12.69
CA GLN A 261 12.69 25.48 12.91
C GLN A 261 12.93 26.74 12.07
N ASN A 262 11.91 27.23 11.34
CA ASN A 262 12.02 28.39 10.44
C ASN A 262 13.11 28.26 9.35
N VAL A 263 13.36 27.05 8.86
CA VAL A 263 14.30 26.76 7.78
C VAL A 263 13.55 26.67 6.45
N VAL A 264 13.98 27.45 5.46
CA VAL A 264 13.45 27.41 4.09
C VAL A 264 14.24 26.41 3.26
N LEU A 265 13.66 25.23 3.03
CA LEU A 265 14.24 24.24 2.14
C LEU A 265 14.25 24.74 0.70
N THR A 266 15.43 24.70 0.09
CA THR A 266 15.73 25.21 -1.25
C THR A 266 16.33 24.11 -2.12
N SER A 267 15.77 23.92 -3.32
CA SER A 267 16.27 22.95 -4.31
C SER A 267 17.73 23.24 -4.70
N GLY A 268 18.54 22.20 -4.91
CA GLY A 268 19.98 22.29 -5.14
C GLY A 268 20.84 22.43 -3.88
N VAL A 269 20.24 22.82 -2.74
CA VAL A 269 20.92 22.92 -1.43
C VAL A 269 20.41 21.84 -0.47
N HIS A 270 19.11 21.62 -0.47
CA HIS A 270 18.40 20.70 0.42
C HIS A 270 17.81 19.52 -0.37
N ASP A 271 18.57 19.02 -1.35
CA ASP A 271 18.16 17.86 -2.12
C ASP A 271 18.16 16.62 -1.23
N LEU A 272 17.16 15.77 -1.42
CA LEU A 272 17.02 14.52 -0.69
C LEU A 272 17.23 13.34 -1.64
N GLN A 273 17.83 12.30 -1.08
CA GLN A 273 18.01 11.02 -1.73
C GLN A 273 17.27 9.93 -0.96
N THR A 274 17.04 8.83 -1.65
CA THR A 274 16.45 7.60 -1.15
C THR A 274 17.39 6.45 -1.40
N GLY A 275 17.47 5.53 -0.45
CA GLY A 275 18.15 4.24 -0.59
C GLY A 275 17.30 3.14 -0.02
N GLY A 276 17.75 1.90 -0.20
CA GLY A 276 17.06 0.72 0.27
C GLY A 276 18.00 -0.42 0.62
N GLU A 277 17.59 -1.20 1.61
CA GLU A 277 18.29 -2.40 2.08
C GLU A 277 17.27 -3.54 2.24
N ASP A 278 17.75 -4.78 2.22
CA ASP A 278 16.91 -5.99 2.36
C ASP A 278 17.66 -7.03 3.18
N TRP A 279 16.95 -7.70 4.09
CA TRP A 279 17.51 -8.83 4.83
C TRP A 279 17.43 -10.15 4.07
N PRO A 280 18.55 -10.89 3.94
CA PRO A 280 18.52 -12.21 3.34
C PRO A 280 17.76 -13.18 4.25
N ASP A 281 17.02 -14.12 3.65
CA ASP A 281 16.38 -15.27 4.29
C ASP A 281 15.48 -14.96 5.54
N ALA A 282 15.18 -13.68 5.81
CA ALA A 282 14.26 -13.12 6.81
C ALA A 282 13.93 -14.03 8.01
N TYR A 283 12.78 -14.72 7.97
CA TYR A 283 12.27 -15.53 9.07
C TYR A 283 13.19 -16.68 9.47
N ARG A 284 14.02 -17.21 8.55
CA ARG A 284 14.96 -18.30 8.83
C ARG A 284 16.00 -17.91 9.86
N TYR A 285 16.37 -16.64 9.91
CA TYR A 285 17.29 -16.11 10.92
C TYR A 285 16.62 -15.88 12.28
N THR A 286 15.31 -16.04 12.40
CA THR A 286 14.64 -16.01 13.70
C THR A 286 14.59 -17.44 14.27
N PRO A 287 15.10 -17.70 15.48
CA PRO A 287 15.13 -19.07 16.02
C PRO A 287 13.75 -19.52 16.50
N PHE A 288 13.40 -20.77 16.22
CA PHE A 288 12.29 -21.44 16.90
C PHE A 288 12.58 -21.63 18.38
N ARG A 289 11.55 -21.48 19.21
CA ARG A 289 11.56 -22.04 20.55
C ARG A 289 11.75 -23.56 20.48
N PRO A 290 12.74 -24.16 21.17
CA PRO A 290 13.08 -25.58 21.01
C PRO A 290 11.89 -26.52 21.15
N GLU A 291 11.03 -26.27 22.15
CA GLU A 291 9.85 -27.10 22.43
C GLU A 291 8.80 -27.07 21.31
N GLN A 292 8.80 -26.04 20.45
CA GLN A 292 7.82 -25.88 19.37
C GLN A 292 8.32 -26.36 18.00
N ARG A 293 9.60 -26.76 17.89
CA ARG A 293 10.17 -27.24 16.61
C ARG A 293 9.43 -28.46 16.06
N LEU A 294 8.99 -29.36 16.95
CA LEU A 294 8.19 -30.54 16.57
C LEU A 294 6.73 -30.21 16.23
N MET A 295 6.26 -28.99 16.51
CA MET A 295 4.90 -28.57 16.19
C MET A 295 4.77 -28.03 14.76
N ALA A 296 5.85 -27.97 13.99
CA ALA A 296 5.86 -27.55 12.59
C ALA A 296 6.93 -28.32 11.79
N VAL A 297 6.90 -29.65 11.81
CA VAL A 297 7.82 -30.49 11.05
C VAL A 297 7.43 -30.45 9.57
N VAL A 298 8.37 -30.03 8.72
CA VAL A 298 8.11 -29.89 7.29
C VAL A 298 8.05 -31.27 6.64
N ILE A 299 7.00 -31.53 5.85
CA ILE A 299 6.87 -32.71 5.00
C ILE A 299 6.78 -32.33 3.53
N PHE A 300 7.56 -33.00 2.68
CA PHE A 300 7.60 -32.80 1.22
C PHE A 300 7.96 -34.09 0.50
N TRP A 301 7.78 -34.14 -0.83
CA TRP A 301 8.23 -35.26 -1.64
C TRP A 301 9.71 -35.09 -1.99
N HIS A 302 10.55 -36.05 -1.59
CA HIS A 302 11.98 -36.01 -1.86
C HIS A 302 12.26 -36.53 -3.27
N ALA A 303 12.85 -35.70 -4.12
CA ALA A 303 13.02 -36.01 -5.55
C ALA A 303 13.94 -37.22 -5.80
N GLU A 304 14.98 -37.43 -5.00
CA GLU A 304 15.90 -38.56 -5.21
C GLU A 304 15.37 -39.86 -4.58
N TRP A 305 14.89 -39.81 -3.33
CA TRP A 305 14.37 -40.98 -2.62
C TRP A 305 13.01 -41.47 -3.14
N GLN A 306 12.32 -40.63 -3.92
CA GLN A 306 10.99 -40.93 -4.46
C GLN A 306 9.99 -41.32 -3.36
N CYS A 307 10.04 -40.61 -2.23
CA CYS A 307 9.17 -40.82 -1.09
C CYS A 307 8.98 -39.53 -0.26
N PRO A 308 7.97 -39.46 0.63
CA PRO A 308 7.83 -38.33 1.55
C PRO A 308 8.99 -38.28 2.56
N ALA A 309 9.64 -37.12 2.65
CA ALA A 309 10.68 -36.82 3.64
C ALA A 309 10.19 -35.80 4.67
N LEU A 310 10.74 -35.90 5.89
CA LEU A 310 10.48 -34.98 6.99
C LEU A 310 11.74 -34.21 7.34
N CYS A 311 11.59 -32.94 7.72
CA CYS A 311 12.70 -32.08 8.10
C CYS A 311 12.29 -31.18 9.28
N ILE A 312 13.11 -31.18 10.34
CA ILE A 312 12.88 -30.35 11.53
C ILE A 312 13.66 -29.05 11.36
N TYR A 313 12.95 -27.94 11.45
CA TYR A 313 13.56 -26.62 11.34
C TYR A 313 14.05 -26.10 12.69
N ARG A 314 15.10 -25.28 12.61
CA ARG A 314 15.68 -24.51 13.71
C ARG A 314 15.32 -23.03 13.56
N GLY A 315 15.32 -22.52 12.33
CA GLY A 315 14.83 -21.19 11.97
C GLY A 315 13.33 -21.18 11.64
N LEU A 316 12.65 -20.04 11.81
CA LEU A 316 11.19 -19.97 11.59
C LEU A 316 10.80 -20.23 10.13
N LEU A 317 9.64 -20.87 9.95
CA LEU A 317 9.09 -21.25 8.64
C LEU A 317 8.42 -20.10 7.90
N PHE A 318 8.40 -20.16 6.57
CA PHE A 318 7.62 -19.23 5.75
C PHE A 318 6.20 -19.78 5.62
N GLY A 319 5.20 -19.04 6.08
CA GLY A 319 3.79 -19.46 6.07
C GLY A 319 3.17 -19.67 7.46
N LEU A 320 3.96 -19.54 8.53
CA LEU A 320 3.43 -19.45 9.90
C LEU A 320 3.11 -17.99 10.24
N SER A 321 1.88 -17.71 10.68
CA SER A 321 1.49 -16.37 11.13
C SER A 321 2.34 -15.87 12.30
N GLY A 322 2.63 -16.72 13.29
CA GLY A 322 3.50 -16.38 14.41
C GLY A 322 4.95 -16.05 14.02
N ALA A 323 5.44 -16.54 12.87
CA ALA A 323 6.78 -16.18 12.39
C ALA A 323 6.86 -14.73 11.90
N VAL A 324 5.76 -14.23 11.36
CA VAL A 324 5.65 -12.86 10.86
C VAL A 324 5.88 -11.87 12.00
N ILE A 325 5.15 -12.01 13.12
CA ILE A 325 5.33 -11.12 14.28
C ILE A 325 6.70 -11.29 14.92
N ALA A 326 7.19 -12.53 15.07
CA ALA A 326 8.48 -12.82 15.70
C ALA A 326 9.63 -12.05 15.02
N PHE A 327 9.67 -12.06 13.68
CA PHE A 327 10.66 -11.33 12.90
C PHE A 327 10.45 -9.81 12.97
N ASN A 328 9.20 -9.34 12.82
CA ASN A 328 8.91 -7.90 12.80
C ASN A 328 9.23 -7.18 14.12
N ARG A 329 9.30 -7.90 15.25
CA ARG A 329 9.80 -7.32 16.51
C ARG A 329 11.24 -6.81 16.37
N PHE A 330 12.11 -7.57 15.70
CA PHE A 330 13.49 -7.15 15.41
C PHE A 330 13.55 -6.07 14.32
N SER A 331 12.76 -6.23 13.25
CA SER A 331 12.70 -5.23 12.18
C SER A 331 12.30 -3.85 12.69
N LYS A 332 11.24 -3.79 13.51
CA LYS A 332 10.78 -2.55 14.15
C LYS A 332 11.83 -2.00 15.12
N PHE A 333 12.48 -2.87 15.91
CA PHE A 333 13.58 -2.46 16.79
C PHE A 333 14.70 -1.73 16.00
N VAL A 334 15.16 -2.30 14.88
CA VAL A 334 16.19 -1.68 14.01
C VAL A 334 15.70 -0.36 13.42
N GLN A 335 14.44 -0.28 12.98
CA GLN A 335 13.83 0.97 12.50
C GLN A 335 14.00 2.10 13.52
N HIS A 336 13.63 1.83 14.78
CA HIS A 336 13.73 2.82 15.86
C HIS A 336 15.17 3.14 16.23
N MET A 337 16.10 2.17 16.17
CA MET A 337 17.53 2.44 16.40
C MET A 337 18.08 3.37 15.33
N GLY A 338 17.78 3.11 14.04
CA GLY A 338 18.22 3.96 12.94
C GLY A 338 17.70 5.40 13.06
N ARG A 339 16.44 5.57 13.45
CA ARG A 339 15.84 6.90 13.67
C ARG A 339 16.44 7.63 14.87
N ARG A 340 16.55 6.97 16.01
CA ARG A 340 16.90 7.65 17.28
C ARG A 340 18.39 7.76 17.55
N LEU A 341 19.20 6.81 17.07
CA LEU A 341 20.66 6.81 17.29
C LEU A 341 21.42 7.42 16.12
N LEU A 342 20.90 7.26 14.90
CA LEU A 342 21.58 7.69 13.66
C LEU A 342 20.87 8.81 12.93
N PHE A 343 19.70 9.25 13.41
CA PHE A 343 18.92 10.34 12.80
C PHE A 343 18.64 10.08 11.31
N ILE A 344 18.19 8.86 11.01
CA ILE A 344 17.84 8.42 9.66
C ILE A 344 16.33 8.34 9.53
N LEU A 345 15.76 8.84 8.43
CA LEU A 345 14.35 8.59 8.09
C LEU A 345 14.23 7.17 7.56
N LEU A 346 14.21 6.20 8.47
CA LEU A 346 14.17 4.78 8.16
C LEU A 346 12.76 4.22 8.36
N SER A 347 12.28 3.41 7.43
CA SER A 347 11.08 2.61 7.61
C SER A 347 11.28 1.21 7.08
N MET A 348 10.66 0.26 7.77
CA MET A 348 10.74 -1.16 7.46
C MET A 348 9.35 -1.69 7.10
N TYR A 349 9.28 -2.44 6.00
CA TYR A 349 8.14 -3.28 5.66
C TYR A 349 8.63 -4.72 5.65
N PHE A 350 8.38 -5.45 6.73
CA PHE A 350 9.04 -6.74 6.98
C PHE A 350 10.57 -6.60 6.87
N ASP A 351 11.17 -7.21 5.84
CA ASP A 351 12.59 -7.24 5.53
C ASP A 351 13.05 -6.12 4.58
N ASP A 352 12.12 -5.43 3.91
CA ASP A 352 12.42 -4.31 3.01
C ASP A 352 12.59 -3.00 3.80
N ALA A 353 13.77 -2.38 3.70
CA ALA A 353 14.06 -1.08 4.28
C ALA A 353 13.97 0.03 3.23
N SER A 354 13.31 1.14 3.56
CA SER A 354 13.38 2.41 2.82
C SER A 354 13.98 3.47 3.72
N LEU A 355 15.02 4.16 3.23
CA LEU A 355 15.63 5.27 3.94
C LEU A 355 15.73 6.52 3.07
N GLN A 356 15.54 7.68 3.70
CA GLN A 356 15.78 8.98 3.06
C GLN A 356 16.75 9.83 3.89
N ASP A 357 17.58 10.59 3.18
CA ASP A 357 18.62 11.44 3.75
C ASP A 357 18.96 12.59 2.80
N TRP A 358 19.71 13.58 3.28
CA TRP A 358 20.22 14.65 2.42
C TRP A 358 21.26 14.16 1.44
N THR A 359 21.26 14.70 0.22
CA THR A 359 22.36 14.49 -0.73
C THR A 359 23.71 14.93 -0.14
N SER A 360 23.71 16.01 0.64
CA SER A 360 24.92 16.53 1.31
C SER A 360 25.52 15.56 2.34
N SER A 361 24.74 14.61 2.85
CA SER A 361 25.19 13.58 3.80
C SER A 361 26.04 12.47 3.17
N ARG A 362 26.18 12.43 1.83
CA ARG A 362 27.04 11.51 1.06
C ARG A 362 26.97 10.06 1.54
N GLU A 363 25.77 9.46 1.49
CA GLU A 363 25.51 8.05 1.86
C GLU A 363 25.79 7.68 3.32
N SER A 364 26.12 8.65 4.20
CA SER A 364 26.45 8.37 5.60
C SER A 364 25.31 7.65 6.34
N ALA A 365 24.04 7.95 6.03
CA ALA A 365 22.90 7.21 6.58
C ALA A 365 22.96 5.72 6.25
N GLN A 366 23.09 5.37 4.96
CA GLN A 366 23.11 3.98 4.50
C GLN A 366 24.31 3.20 5.04
N SER A 367 25.49 3.84 5.05
CA SER A 367 26.72 3.26 5.59
C SER A 367 26.63 3.02 7.10
N CYS A 368 26.20 4.02 7.88
CA CYS A 368 26.08 3.89 9.34
C CYS A 368 24.99 2.88 9.72
N LEU A 369 23.85 2.86 9.02
CA LEU A 369 22.81 1.86 9.25
C LEU A 369 23.34 0.44 8.98
N SER A 370 24.09 0.24 7.91
CA SER A 370 24.73 -1.04 7.60
C SER A 370 25.70 -1.48 8.69
N GLN A 371 26.50 -0.56 9.22
CA GLN A 371 27.42 -0.85 10.34
C GLN A 371 26.65 -1.22 11.62
N LEU A 372 25.62 -0.45 11.99
CA LEU A 372 24.77 -0.76 13.16
C LEU A 372 24.17 -2.17 13.04
N VAL A 373 23.55 -2.47 11.91
CA VAL A 373 22.86 -3.74 11.68
C VAL A 373 23.85 -4.91 11.61
N SER A 374 25.07 -4.68 11.12
CA SER A 374 26.17 -5.65 11.18
C SER A 374 26.64 -5.90 12.62
N LEU A 375 26.78 -4.84 13.44
CA LEU A 375 27.14 -4.96 14.87
C LEU A 375 26.07 -5.73 15.67
N LEU A 376 24.81 -5.65 15.26
CA LEU A 376 23.73 -6.44 15.85
C LEU A 376 23.76 -7.92 15.42
N GLY A 377 24.56 -8.28 14.40
CA GLY A 377 24.70 -9.64 13.91
C GLY A 377 23.80 -10.01 12.73
N ARG A 378 23.23 -9.03 12.02
CA ARG A 378 22.26 -9.28 10.94
C ARG A 378 22.56 -8.44 9.71
N PRO A 379 23.71 -8.59 9.04
CA PRO A 379 24.04 -7.75 7.88
C PRO A 379 22.99 -7.84 6.76
N TRP A 380 22.82 -6.74 6.03
CA TRP A 380 21.97 -6.66 4.84
C TRP A 380 22.51 -7.54 3.71
N ALA A 381 21.67 -7.87 2.73
CA ALA A 381 22.07 -8.56 1.52
C ALA A 381 22.68 -7.57 0.51
N PRO A 382 24.02 -7.56 0.28
CA PRO A 382 24.65 -6.51 -0.54
C PRO A 382 24.14 -6.50 -1.98
N ALA A 383 23.79 -7.67 -2.53
CA ALA A 383 23.27 -7.82 -3.88
C ALA A 383 21.86 -7.23 -4.09
N LYS A 384 21.15 -6.86 -3.02
CA LYS A 384 19.81 -6.28 -3.07
C LYS A 384 19.80 -4.80 -2.65
N ARG A 385 20.96 -4.23 -2.34
CA ARG A 385 21.09 -2.81 -1.99
C ARG A 385 20.59 -1.94 -3.13
N GLN A 386 19.86 -0.90 -2.77
CA GLN A 386 19.59 0.25 -3.63
C GLN A 386 20.42 1.42 -3.11
N GLU A 387 21.41 1.84 -3.89
CA GLU A 387 22.26 2.99 -3.55
C GLU A 387 21.45 4.28 -3.44
N MET A 388 21.95 5.25 -2.67
CA MET A 388 21.27 6.53 -2.49
C MET A 388 21.15 7.29 -3.82
N ALA A 389 19.92 7.58 -4.24
CA ALA A 389 19.63 8.30 -5.48
C ALA A 389 18.42 9.24 -5.33
N SER A 390 18.17 10.10 -6.31
CA SER A 390 16.97 10.96 -6.33
C SER A 390 15.67 10.17 -6.56
N THR A 391 15.79 8.96 -7.11
CA THR A 391 14.68 8.03 -7.35
C THR A 391 15.00 6.67 -6.74
N GLY A 392 14.00 5.93 -6.28
CA GLY A 392 14.20 4.58 -5.75
C GLY A 392 12.94 3.74 -5.85
N ASP A 393 13.07 2.44 -5.61
CA ASP A 393 11.93 1.53 -5.58
C ASP A 393 11.58 1.14 -4.14
N PHE A 394 10.29 1.18 -3.79
CA PHE A 394 9.79 0.63 -2.54
C PHE A 394 8.42 0.00 -2.73
N LEU A 395 8.26 -1.24 -2.28
CA LEU A 395 6.99 -1.99 -2.33
C LEU A 395 6.28 -1.88 -3.68
N GLY A 396 6.99 -2.19 -4.76
CA GLY A 396 6.48 -2.24 -6.13
C GLY A 396 6.19 -0.89 -6.82
N LEU A 397 6.41 0.24 -6.14
CA LEU A 397 6.41 1.57 -6.75
C LEU A 397 7.83 2.13 -6.84
N THR A 398 8.08 2.91 -7.88
CA THR A 398 9.21 3.81 -8.00
C THR A 398 8.78 5.20 -7.53
N HIS A 399 9.54 5.84 -6.65
CA HIS A 399 9.31 7.21 -6.19
C HIS A 399 10.43 8.15 -6.61
N ASP A 400 10.08 9.43 -6.76
CA ASP A 400 10.96 10.51 -7.20
C ASP A 400 10.96 11.64 -6.16
N LEU A 401 12.16 11.96 -5.67
CA LEU A 401 12.45 12.99 -4.68
C LEU A 401 13.07 14.27 -5.27
N GLY A 402 13.16 14.40 -6.59
CA GLY A 402 13.77 15.57 -7.26
C GLY A 402 13.09 16.90 -6.91
N ARG A 403 11.85 16.87 -6.42
CA ARG A 403 11.10 18.04 -5.92
C ARG A 403 10.75 17.93 -4.43
N ALA A 404 11.46 17.11 -3.68
CA ALA A 404 11.19 16.89 -2.26
C ALA A 404 11.42 18.15 -1.41
N ALA A 405 12.38 19.01 -1.77
CA ALA A 405 12.61 20.31 -1.13
C ALA A 405 11.40 21.26 -1.27
N GLU A 406 10.68 21.18 -2.40
CA GLU A 406 9.40 21.88 -2.64
C GLU A 406 8.21 21.21 -1.93
N GLY A 407 8.43 20.04 -1.32
CA GLY A 407 7.39 19.26 -0.67
C GLY A 407 6.56 18.44 -1.65
N VAL A 408 7.13 18.01 -2.77
CA VAL A 408 6.45 17.18 -3.78
C VAL A 408 7.20 15.85 -3.95
N VAL A 409 6.46 14.74 -3.84
CA VAL A 409 6.97 13.39 -4.11
C VAL A 409 6.06 12.72 -5.13
N SER A 410 6.66 12.19 -6.19
CA SER A 410 5.93 11.51 -7.25
C SER A 410 6.15 10.01 -7.17
N PHE A 411 5.14 9.22 -7.52
CA PHE A 411 5.16 7.77 -7.53
C PHE A 411 4.70 7.26 -8.88
N TRP A 412 5.25 6.11 -9.28
CA TRP A 412 4.86 5.38 -10.47
C TRP A 412 5.07 3.88 -10.25
N PRO A 413 4.32 2.98 -10.89
CA PRO A 413 4.60 1.56 -10.75
C PRO A 413 5.95 1.17 -11.34
N ARG A 414 6.62 0.20 -10.70
CA ARG A 414 7.94 -0.26 -11.13
C ARG A 414 7.92 -0.78 -12.57
N GLN A 415 8.90 -0.39 -13.37
CA GLN A 415 8.98 -0.72 -14.81
C GLN A 415 8.84 -2.22 -15.13
N THR A 416 9.40 -3.10 -14.29
CA THR A 416 9.32 -4.55 -14.49
C THR A 416 7.88 -5.09 -14.36
N LEU A 417 7.05 -4.48 -13.50
CA LEU A 417 5.64 -4.84 -13.37
C LEU A 417 4.83 -4.33 -14.57
N LEU A 418 5.18 -3.14 -15.10
CA LEU A 418 4.54 -2.57 -16.29
C LEU A 418 4.82 -3.40 -17.54
N LEU A 419 6.08 -3.76 -17.77
CA LEU A 419 6.48 -4.63 -18.89
C LEU A 419 5.71 -5.95 -18.85
N LYS A 420 5.62 -6.55 -17.67
CA LYS A 420 4.91 -7.80 -17.46
C LYS A 420 3.40 -7.70 -17.73
N LEU A 421 2.76 -6.62 -17.28
CA LEU A 421 1.35 -6.36 -17.61
C LEU A 421 1.17 -6.20 -19.11
N ASN A 422 2.04 -5.43 -19.76
CA ASN A 422 1.98 -5.21 -21.20
C ASN A 422 2.14 -6.51 -21.98
N THR A 423 3.12 -7.35 -21.62
CA THR A 423 3.29 -8.69 -22.21
C THR A 423 2.03 -9.55 -22.04
N MET A 424 1.41 -9.57 -20.85
CA MET A 424 0.15 -10.30 -20.65
C MET A 424 -0.98 -9.83 -21.57
N MET A 425 -1.11 -8.51 -21.76
CA MET A 425 -2.12 -7.93 -22.64
C MET A 425 -1.87 -8.28 -24.11
N VAL A 426 -0.63 -8.10 -24.57
CA VAL A 426 -0.23 -8.35 -25.96
C VAL A 426 -0.35 -9.83 -26.31
N ASP A 427 0.17 -10.73 -25.47
CA ASP A 427 0.13 -12.17 -25.73
C ASP A 427 -1.32 -12.67 -25.81
N ALA A 428 -2.18 -12.21 -24.90
CA ALA A 428 -3.58 -12.62 -24.87
C ALA A 428 -4.40 -12.05 -26.04
N TRP A 429 -4.05 -10.84 -26.49
CA TRP A 429 -4.61 -10.23 -27.69
C TRP A 429 -4.22 -11.02 -28.94
N LEU A 430 -2.92 -11.27 -29.14
CA LEU A 430 -2.39 -12.00 -30.31
C LEU A 430 -2.92 -13.44 -30.38
N ALA A 431 -3.06 -14.10 -29.24
CA ALA A 431 -3.59 -15.46 -29.17
C ALA A 431 -5.14 -15.52 -29.28
N ASN A 432 -5.83 -14.37 -29.25
CA ASN A 432 -7.28 -14.27 -29.04
C ASN A 432 -7.78 -15.18 -27.90
N PHE A 433 -7.02 -15.26 -26.80
CA PHE A 433 -7.27 -16.20 -25.72
C PHE A 433 -6.99 -15.57 -24.35
N PHE A 434 -8.04 -15.40 -23.55
CA PHE A 434 -8.02 -14.69 -22.28
C PHE A 434 -8.74 -15.51 -21.19
N PRO A 435 -8.06 -16.50 -20.58
CA PRO A 435 -8.66 -17.41 -19.62
C PRO A 435 -8.92 -16.74 -18.26
N PRO A 436 -9.81 -17.31 -17.42
CA PRO A 436 -10.16 -16.74 -16.11
C PRO A 436 -8.96 -16.51 -15.18
N GLY A 437 -8.00 -17.44 -15.17
CA GLY A 437 -6.78 -17.32 -14.37
C GLY A 437 -5.90 -16.13 -14.80
N LEU A 438 -5.84 -15.82 -16.10
CA LEU A 438 -5.13 -14.65 -16.59
C LEU A 438 -5.86 -13.36 -16.18
N ALA A 439 -7.20 -13.34 -16.27
CA ALA A 439 -8.02 -12.22 -15.84
C ALA A 439 -7.85 -11.91 -14.35
N ALA A 440 -7.89 -12.92 -13.48
CA ALA A 440 -7.66 -12.78 -12.04
C ALA A 440 -6.28 -12.19 -11.74
N LYS A 441 -5.25 -12.71 -12.43
CA LYS A 441 -3.86 -12.26 -12.29
C LYS A 441 -3.69 -10.80 -12.72
N MET A 442 -4.25 -10.43 -13.87
CA MET A 442 -4.20 -9.05 -14.37
C MET A 442 -4.98 -8.09 -13.48
N PHE A 443 -6.18 -8.47 -13.03
CA PHE A 443 -6.99 -7.66 -12.13
C PHE A 443 -6.26 -7.40 -10.80
N GLY A 444 -5.71 -8.45 -10.18
CA GLY A 444 -4.93 -8.32 -8.94
C GLY A 444 -3.69 -7.45 -9.11
N MET A 445 -2.96 -7.64 -10.22
CA MET A 445 -1.78 -6.83 -10.53
C MET A 445 -2.15 -5.36 -10.75
N TRP A 446 -3.19 -5.07 -11.53
CA TRP A 446 -3.60 -3.68 -11.80
C TRP A 446 -4.10 -2.95 -10.56
N ASN A 447 -4.92 -3.59 -9.71
CA ASN A 447 -5.38 -3.01 -8.43
C ASN A 447 -4.21 -2.60 -7.51
N PHE A 448 -3.04 -3.22 -7.68
CA PHE A 448 -1.82 -2.81 -7.00
C PHE A 448 -1.13 -1.64 -7.72
N LEU A 449 -0.97 -1.72 -9.04
CA LEU A 449 -0.29 -0.68 -9.84
C LEU A 449 -1.03 0.67 -9.78
N GLU A 450 -2.36 0.67 -9.77
CA GLU A 450 -3.18 1.90 -9.68
C GLU A 450 -2.85 2.76 -8.45
N THR A 451 -2.25 2.18 -7.39
CA THR A 451 -1.84 2.95 -6.20
C THR A 451 -0.73 3.97 -6.50
N GLY A 452 0.01 3.77 -7.59
CA GLY A 452 1.00 4.70 -8.13
C GLY A 452 0.45 5.68 -9.18
N LEU A 453 -0.85 5.61 -9.51
CA LEU A 453 -1.50 6.50 -10.48
C LEU A 453 -2.17 7.70 -9.80
N PHE A 454 -2.35 8.79 -10.54
CA PHE A 454 -3.09 9.96 -10.10
C PHE A 454 -4.56 9.62 -9.83
N GLY A 455 -5.05 10.01 -8.65
CA GLY A 455 -6.45 9.88 -8.27
C GLY A 455 -6.94 8.44 -8.36
N TYR A 456 -8.02 8.23 -9.12
CA TYR A 456 -8.61 6.92 -9.36
C TYR A 456 -8.60 6.54 -10.85
N LEU A 457 -7.65 7.10 -11.62
CA LEU A 457 -7.48 6.76 -13.03
C LEU A 457 -7.20 5.28 -13.25
N GLY A 458 -7.81 4.73 -14.30
CA GLY A 458 -7.64 3.33 -14.69
C GLY A 458 -8.47 2.33 -13.90
N ARG A 459 -9.41 2.79 -13.05
CA ARG A 459 -10.35 1.91 -12.34
C ARG A 459 -11.58 1.54 -13.14
N ALA A 460 -12.02 2.42 -14.02
CA ALA A 460 -13.10 2.17 -14.97
C ALA A 460 -12.73 1.02 -15.91
N GLY A 461 -13.74 0.30 -16.40
CA GLY A 461 -13.60 -0.84 -17.32
C GLY A 461 -13.09 -2.13 -16.65
N LEU A 462 -12.54 -2.08 -15.43
CA LEU A 462 -12.02 -3.27 -14.73
C LEU A 462 -13.09 -4.33 -14.43
N THR A 463 -14.37 -3.96 -14.50
CA THR A 463 -15.50 -4.90 -14.43
C THR A 463 -15.37 -6.00 -15.49
N HIS A 464 -14.81 -5.73 -16.67
CA HIS A 464 -14.60 -6.76 -17.69
C HIS A 464 -13.62 -7.85 -17.26
N LEU A 465 -12.53 -7.50 -16.52
CA LEU A 465 -11.64 -8.51 -15.93
C LEU A 465 -12.33 -9.27 -14.80
N ARG A 466 -13.09 -8.55 -13.96
CA ARG A 466 -13.82 -9.16 -12.84
C ARG A 466 -14.89 -10.15 -13.29
N LEU A 467 -15.60 -9.86 -14.37
CA LEU A 467 -16.55 -10.80 -14.96
C LEU A 467 -15.81 -12.00 -15.57
N ARG A 468 -14.69 -11.74 -16.27
CA ARG A 468 -13.92 -12.80 -16.92
C ARG A 468 -13.27 -13.78 -15.95
N GLN A 469 -12.78 -13.33 -14.79
CA GLN A 469 -12.14 -14.23 -13.81
C GLN A 469 -13.09 -15.27 -13.20
N HIS A 470 -14.41 -15.06 -13.30
CA HIS A 470 -15.44 -15.96 -12.78
C HIS A 470 -16.14 -16.75 -13.90
N LYS A 471 -15.65 -16.69 -15.14
CA LYS A 471 -16.25 -17.41 -16.27
C LYS A 471 -15.66 -18.82 -16.36
N ASP A 472 -16.38 -19.82 -15.85
CA ASP A 472 -15.84 -21.18 -15.72
C ASP A 472 -15.91 -22.04 -17.00
N ARG A 473 -16.50 -21.52 -18.09
CA ARG A 473 -16.70 -22.27 -19.35
C ARG A 473 -16.21 -21.50 -20.58
N PRO A 474 -15.60 -22.19 -21.56
CA PRO A 474 -15.22 -21.60 -22.85
C PRO A 474 -16.46 -21.15 -23.65
N PRO A 475 -16.29 -20.28 -24.67
CA PRO A 475 -15.02 -19.76 -25.19
C PRO A 475 -14.42 -18.65 -24.32
N TYR A 476 -13.09 -18.62 -24.26
CA TYR A 476 -12.29 -17.62 -23.55
C TYR A 476 -11.70 -16.56 -24.49
N GLU A 477 -12.37 -16.29 -25.60
CA GLU A 477 -11.94 -15.32 -26.62
C GLU A 477 -11.91 -13.87 -26.08
N PHE A 478 -11.19 -12.99 -26.77
CA PHE A 478 -11.22 -11.56 -26.49
C PHE A 478 -12.59 -10.99 -26.90
N ASN A 479 -13.17 -10.12 -26.07
CA ASN A 479 -14.41 -9.40 -26.41
C ASN A 479 -14.16 -7.89 -26.43
N ASP A 480 -15.12 -7.13 -26.97
CA ASP A 480 -14.98 -5.68 -27.15
C ASP A 480 -14.72 -4.93 -25.84
N GLY A 481 -15.33 -5.37 -24.73
CA GLY A 481 -15.09 -4.79 -23.41
C GLY A 481 -13.65 -4.97 -22.93
N LEU A 482 -13.07 -6.15 -23.13
CA LEU A 482 -11.65 -6.40 -22.85
C LEU A 482 -10.75 -5.62 -23.81
N ALA A 483 -11.14 -5.47 -25.08
CA ALA A 483 -10.41 -4.69 -26.08
C ALA A 483 -10.30 -3.23 -25.66
N LYS A 484 -11.44 -2.61 -25.34
CA LYS A 484 -11.52 -1.24 -24.85
C LYS A 484 -10.72 -1.06 -23.55
N LEU A 485 -10.80 -2.02 -22.62
CA LEU A 485 -10.00 -1.99 -21.41
C LEU A 485 -8.49 -2.02 -21.72
N CYS A 486 -8.01 -2.95 -22.54
CA CYS A 486 -6.58 -3.03 -22.86
C CYS A 486 -6.07 -1.78 -23.60
N GLN A 487 -6.88 -1.18 -24.47
CA GLN A 487 -6.58 0.10 -25.10
C GLN A 487 -6.46 1.22 -24.06
N MET A 488 -7.44 1.32 -23.15
CA MET A 488 -7.44 2.28 -22.05
C MET A 488 -6.19 2.14 -21.17
N LEU A 489 -5.88 0.92 -20.73
CA LEU A 489 -4.68 0.64 -19.93
C LEU A 489 -3.40 1.01 -20.69
N SER A 490 -3.30 0.68 -21.97
CA SER A 490 -2.15 1.03 -22.81
C SER A 490 -1.98 2.55 -22.96
N ALA A 491 -3.07 3.30 -23.09
CA ALA A 491 -3.05 4.76 -23.12
C ALA A 491 -2.54 5.33 -21.79
N LEU A 492 -3.04 4.84 -20.64
CA LEU A 492 -2.56 5.26 -19.32
C LEU A 492 -1.07 4.97 -19.12
N LEU A 493 -0.59 3.80 -19.55
CA LEU A 493 0.83 3.45 -19.48
C LEU A 493 1.70 4.38 -20.33
N SER A 494 1.18 4.85 -21.46
CA SER A 494 1.90 5.77 -22.36
C SER A 494 1.98 7.19 -21.77
N ILE A 495 0.92 7.64 -21.10
CA ILE A 495 0.82 8.99 -20.55
C ILE A 495 1.48 9.11 -19.19
N GLN A 496 1.59 7.99 -18.46
CA GLN A 496 2.17 7.91 -17.12
C GLN A 496 1.59 8.94 -16.14
N PRO A 497 0.29 8.87 -15.80
CA PRO A 497 -0.32 9.77 -14.84
C PRO A 497 0.19 9.49 -13.43
N LYS A 498 1.39 9.96 -13.10
CA LYS A 498 2.09 9.71 -11.85
C LYS A 498 1.30 10.24 -10.66
N ARG A 499 1.16 9.42 -9.62
CA ARG A 499 0.62 9.90 -8.34
C ARG A 499 1.58 10.90 -7.74
N THR A 500 1.08 12.10 -7.46
CA THR A 500 1.88 13.15 -6.83
C THR A 500 1.32 13.44 -5.45
N ILE A 501 2.13 13.24 -4.41
CA ILE A 501 1.81 13.64 -3.04
C ILE A 501 2.45 14.99 -2.78
N ARG A 502 1.62 15.98 -2.47
CA ARG A 502 2.05 17.31 -2.06
C ARG A 502 1.96 17.42 -0.54
N ILE A 503 3.04 17.85 0.06
CA ILE A 503 3.20 18.00 1.51
C ILE A 503 2.91 19.44 1.89
N LYS A 504 3.55 20.36 1.17
CA LYS A 504 3.24 21.78 1.22
C LYS A 504 2.04 22.04 0.31
N TRP A 505 0.93 22.35 0.96
CA TRP A 505 -0.25 22.89 0.31
C TRP A 505 -0.19 24.42 0.42
N THR A 506 0.85 25.04 -0.13
CA THR A 506 0.90 26.50 -0.29
C THR A 506 -0.36 26.93 -1.00
N ASP A 507 -1.13 27.86 -0.40
CA ASP A 507 -2.40 28.45 -0.86
C ASP A 507 -2.87 28.01 -2.24
N ARG A 508 -3.23 26.73 -2.37
CA ARG A 508 -3.88 26.27 -3.58
C ARG A 508 -5.17 27.04 -3.62
N ASN A 509 -5.38 27.73 -4.73
CA ASN A 509 -6.65 28.34 -4.98
C ASN A 509 -7.73 27.27 -4.80
N ARG A 510 -8.77 27.64 -4.05
CA ARG A 510 -9.83 26.72 -3.65
C ARG A 510 -11.04 26.86 -4.54
N PHE A 511 -11.90 25.85 -4.50
CA PHE A 511 -13.25 25.96 -5.03
C PHE A 511 -14.26 25.22 -4.16
N LEU A 512 -15.52 25.60 -4.32
CA LEU A 512 -16.70 24.92 -3.81
C LEU A 512 -17.70 24.79 -4.94
N ALA A 513 -18.26 23.61 -5.12
CA ALA A 513 -19.26 23.35 -6.14
C ALA A 513 -20.41 22.52 -5.58
N ALA A 514 -21.59 22.71 -6.13
CA ALA A 514 -22.71 21.77 -6.04
C ALA A 514 -23.40 21.70 -7.39
N SER A 515 -23.93 20.53 -7.69
CA SER A 515 -24.67 20.26 -8.91
C SER A 515 -25.91 19.45 -8.61
N ASP A 516 -26.91 19.62 -9.47
CA ASP A 516 -28.12 18.81 -9.45
C ASP A 516 -28.68 18.66 -10.88
N ALA A 517 -29.53 17.66 -11.07
CA ALA A 517 -30.32 17.48 -12.27
C ALA A 517 -31.74 17.05 -11.91
N ALA A 518 -32.69 17.43 -12.76
CA ALA A 518 -34.09 17.03 -12.63
C ALA A 518 -34.57 16.40 -13.94
N ALA A 519 -35.24 15.26 -13.84
CA ALA A 519 -35.87 14.59 -14.98
C ALA A 519 -37.23 14.07 -14.53
N ASP A 520 -38.31 14.67 -15.02
CA ASP A 520 -39.66 14.17 -14.82
C ASP A 520 -40.08 13.27 -16.00
N GLU A 521 -41.03 12.36 -15.80
CA GLU A 521 -41.48 11.43 -16.86
C GLU A 521 -42.07 12.13 -18.10
N SER A 522 -42.43 13.41 -17.98
CA SER A 522 -43.11 14.20 -19.01
C SER A 522 -42.32 15.41 -19.52
N SER A 523 -41.11 15.66 -19.00
CA SER A 523 -40.28 16.82 -19.38
C SER A 523 -38.89 16.39 -19.84
N ALA A 524 -38.27 17.24 -20.67
CA ALA A 524 -36.86 17.07 -21.00
C ALA A 524 -36.00 17.17 -19.72
N PRO A 525 -34.91 16.39 -19.59
CA PRO A 525 -34.03 16.52 -18.46
C PRO A 525 -33.47 17.94 -18.37
N THR A 526 -33.33 18.43 -17.15
CA THR A 526 -32.76 19.74 -16.82
C THR A 526 -31.63 19.57 -15.83
N GLY A 527 -30.70 20.52 -15.79
CA GLY A 527 -29.52 20.44 -14.95
C GLY A 527 -28.96 21.80 -14.62
N GLY A 528 -28.22 21.88 -13.51
CA GLY A 528 -27.59 23.11 -13.09
C GLY A 528 -26.48 22.87 -12.09
N PHE A 529 -25.50 23.75 -12.10
CA PHE A 529 -24.42 23.75 -11.12
C PHE A 529 -24.04 25.16 -10.74
N LEU A 530 -23.52 25.31 -9.52
CA LEU A 530 -22.93 26.58 -9.10
C LEU A 530 -21.56 26.37 -8.47
N LEU A 531 -20.67 27.30 -8.79
CA LEU A 531 -19.24 27.26 -8.50
C LEU A 531 -18.83 28.51 -7.73
N VAL A 532 -18.02 28.34 -6.70
CA VAL A 532 -17.38 29.42 -5.97
C VAL A 532 -15.88 29.20 -6.04
N PHE A 533 -15.14 30.19 -6.56
CA PHE A 533 -13.68 30.13 -6.64
C PHE A 533 -13.02 31.04 -5.59
N HIS A 534 -11.93 30.57 -4.98
CA HIS A 534 -11.16 31.31 -3.98
C HIS A 534 -9.68 31.41 -4.38
N PRO A 535 -9.16 32.61 -4.71
CA PRO A 535 -9.92 33.78 -5.13
C PRO A 535 -10.62 33.52 -6.48
N GLY A 536 -11.63 34.32 -6.78
CA GLY A 536 -12.35 34.24 -8.05
C GLY A 536 -13.84 34.52 -7.92
N PRO A 537 -14.57 34.31 -9.03
CA PRO A 537 -15.99 34.60 -9.12
C PRO A 537 -16.85 33.51 -8.48
N ARG A 538 -18.14 33.83 -8.35
CA ARG A 538 -19.22 32.86 -8.17
C ARG A 538 -19.93 32.70 -9.50
N LEU A 539 -19.95 31.49 -10.05
CA LEU A 539 -20.53 31.20 -11.37
C LEU A 539 -21.73 30.27 -11.23
N ALA A 540 -22.78 30.57 -11.96
CA ALA A 540 -23.95 29.74 -12.16
C ALA A 540 -24.02 29.33 -13.63
N ALA A 541 -24.37 28.07 -13.91
CA ALA A 541 -24.62 27.63 -15.27
C ALA A 541 -25.71 26.57 -15.35
N VAL A 542 -26.41 26.58 -16.47
CA VAL A 542 -27.53 25.69 -16.81
C VAL A 542 -27.21 25.14 -18.19
N PRO A 543 -26.68 23.90 -18.30
CA PRO A 543 -26.43 23.31 -19.60
C PRO A 543 -27.73 22.95 -20.33
N ASP A 544 -27.70 23.10 -21.65
CA ASP A 544 -28.75 22.58 -22.51
C ASP A 544 -28.55 21.07 -22.67
N LEU A 545 -29.40 20.28 -22.01
CA LEU A 545 -29.33 18.80 -22.03
C LEU A 545 -30.08 18.28 -23.27
N THR A 546 -29.46 18.46 -24.43
CA THR A 546 -30.08 18.17 -25.72
C THR A 546 -30.28 16.67 -25.97
N ALA A 547 -31.08 16.33 -26.99
CA ALA A 547 -31.28 14.94 -27.40
C ALA A 547 -29.95 14.28 -27.83
N GLU A 548 -29.06 15.02 -28.48
CA GLU A 548 -27.74 14.53 -28.91
C GLU A 548 -26.85 14.15 -27.72
N LEU A 549 -27.00 14.85 -26.59
CA LEU A 549 -26.30 14.50 -25.35
C LEU A 549 -26.89 13.24 -24.71
N ALA A 550 -28.22 13.06 -24.80
CA ALA A 550 -28.89 11.85 -24.35
C ALA A 550 -28.49 10.62 -25.18
N ASP A 551 -28.27 10.80 -26.48
CA ASP A 551 -27.80 9.74 -27.40
C ASP A 551 -26.37 9.24 -27.07
N CYS A 552 -25.61 10.01 -26.28
CA CYS A 552 -24.30 9.57 -25.78
C CYS A 552 -24.40 8.60 -24.58
N LEU A 553 -25.59 8.40 -24.01
CA LEU A 553 -25.85 7.47 -22.90
C LEU A 553 -26.56 6.21 -23.40
N ASP A 554 -26.34 5.08 -22.73
CA ASP A 554 -27.08 3.85 -23.04
C ASP A 554 -28.61 4.10 -22.92
N PRO A 555 -29.48 3.49 -23.73
CA PRO A 555 -30.93 3.66 -23.57
C PRO A 555 -31.44 3.23 -22.18
N GLY A 556 -32.35 3.99 -21.56
CA GLY A 556 -32.95 3.60 -20.28
C GLY A 556 -33.85 4.66 -19.65
N VAL A 557 -34.78 4.22 -18.78
CA VAL A 557 -35.86 5.05 -18.24
C VAL A 557 -35.42 5.92 -17.05
N GLN A 558 -34.38 5.52 -16.30
CA GLN A 558 -33.87 6.28 -15.15
C GLN A 558 -32.40 6.67 -15.37
N LYS A 559 -32.16 7.94 -15.71
CA LYS A 559 -30.83 8.50 -15.99
C LYS A 559 -30.40 9.66 -15.08
N ILE A 560 -31.11 9.87 -13.99
CA ILE A 560 -30.88 11.01 -13.08
C ILE A 560 -29.43 11.08 -12.57
N ALA A 561 -28.85 9.93 -12.18
CA ALA A 561 -27.47 9.86 -11.73
C ALA A 561 -26.47 10.25 -12.83
N GLN A 562 -26.74 9.87 -14.08
CA GLN A 562 -25.91 10.24 -15.23
C GLN A 562 -25.98 11.75 -15.46
N TRP A 563 -27.18 12.33 -15.42
CA TRP A 563 -27.38 13.77 -15.62
C TRP A 563 -26.73 14.64 -14.54
N GLU A 564 -26.74 14.20 -13.29
CA GLU A 564 -26.02 14.88 -12.21
C GLU A 564 -24.50 14.83 -12.39
N LEU A 565 -23.95 13.65 -12.70
CA LEU A 565 -22.51 13.49 -12.95
C LEU A 565 -22.06 14.29 -14.18
N MET A 566 -22.95 14.42 -15.15
CA MET A 566 -22.73 15.23 -16.34
C MET A 566 -22.42 16.68 -16.01
N GLN A 567 -23.11 17.25 -15.02
CA GLN A 567 -22.90 18.64 -14.61
C GLN A 567 -21.46 18.90 -14.20
N VAL A 568 -20.85 17.95 -13.49
CA VAL A 568 -19.46 18.02 -13.05
C VAL A 568 -18.50 18.04 -14.24
N MET A 569 -18.72 17.12 -15.18
CA MET A 569 -17.87 17.00 -16.35
C MET A 569 -17.96 18.23 -17.25
N ILE A 570 -19.18 18.72 -17.51
CA ILE A 570 -19.43 19.94 -18.28
C ILE A 570 -18.73 21.14 -17.64
N ALA A 571 -18.82 21.29 -16.32
CA ALA A 571 -18.15 22.39 -15.62
C ALA A 571 -16.63 22.35 -15.77
N LEU A 572 -16.01 21.17 -15.66
CA LEU A 572 -14.57 20.98 -15.80
C LEU A 572 -14.06 21.33 -17.21
N ILE A 573 -14.83 20.98 -18.25
CA ILE A 573 -14.46 21.27 -19.66
C ILE A 573 -14.76 22.74 -20.01
N THR A 574 -15.82 23.31 -19.46
CA THR A 574 -16.22 24.70 -19.77
C THR A 574 -15.30 25.71 -19.08
N TYR A 575 -14.86 25.43 -17.85
CA TYR A 575 -14.09 26.36 -17.02
C TYR A 575 -12.70 25.81 -16.62
N PRO A 576 -11.90 25.25 -17.55
CA PRO A 576 -10.66 24.53 -17.22
C PRO A 576 -9.65 25.43 -16.49
N GLU A 577 -9.52 26.68 -16.92
CA GLU A 577 -8.63 27.68 -16.32
C GLU A 577 -8.96 27.96 -14.85
N TRP A 578 -10.24 27.89 -14.48
CA TRP A 578 -10.66 28.10 -13.11
C TRP A 578 -10.40 26.88 -12.23
N PHE A 579 -10.40 25.66 -12.77
CA PHE A 579 -10.10 24.44 -12.01
C PHE A 579 -8.61 24.07 -11.98
N ARG A 580 -7.82 24.57 -12.93
CA ARG A 580 -6.41 24.24 -13.07
C ARG A 580 -5.63 24.51 -11.78
N ASN A 581 -4.85 23.51 -11.35
CA ASN A 581 -4.03 23.52 -10.14
C ASN A 581 -4.79 23.78 -8.82
N ARG A 582 -6.12 23.64 -8.80
CA ARG A 582 -6.94 23.91 -7.61
C ARG A 582 -7.23 22.66 -6.79
N ALA A 583 -7.76 22.88 -5.59
CA ALA A 583 -8.32 21.82 -4.77
C ALA A 583 -9.59 22.29 -4.07
N GLY A 584 -10.62 21.45 -3.99
CA GLY A 584 -11.92 21.89 -3.51
C GLY A 584 -12.93 20.77 -3.26
N PHE A 585 -14.15 21.18 -2.96
CA PHE A 585 -15.27 20.30 -2.64
C PHE A 585 -16.31 20.34 -3.76
N TRP A 586 -16.89 19.19 -4.04
CA TRP A 586 -18.07 19.08 -4.90
C TRP A 586 -19.16 18.29 -4.18
N PHE A 587 -20.31 18.92 -3.99
CA PHE A 587 -21.48 18.34 -3.34
C PHE A 587 -22.46 17.76 -4.37
N ILE A 588 -22.88 16.51 -4.14
CA ILE A 588 -23.81 15.75 -4.98
C ILE A 588 -24.77 15.02 -4.05
N ASP A 589 -26.07 15.04 -4.32
CA ASP A 589 -27.07 14.33 -3.51
C ASP A 589 -27.35 12.90 -4.01
N ASN A 590 -27.09 12.60 -5.27
CA ASN A 590 -27.16 11.22 -5.75
C ASN A 590 -26.00 10.35 -5.30
N ILE A 591 -26.30 9.49 -4.33
CA ILE A 591 -25.34 8.55 -3.74
C ILE A 591 -24.75 7.60 -4.79
N ASN A 592 -25.54 7.13 -5.76
CA ASN A 592 -25.04 6.18 -6.77
C ASN A 592 -23.99 6.84 -7.67
N GLY A 593 -24.29 8.05 -8.12
CA GLY A 593 -23.36 8.88 -8.87
C GLY A 593 -22.11 9.23 -8.06
N LEU A 594 -22.29 9.73 -6.84
CA LEU A 594 -21.21 10.08 -5.92
C LEU A 594 -20.24 8.91 -5.70
N ILE A 595 -20.76 7.71 -5.45
CA ILE A 595 -19.95 6.50 -5.24
C ILE A 595 -19.12 6.17 -6.49
N ALA A 596 -19.64 6.42 -7.70
CA ALA A 596 -18.90 6.20 -8.94
C ALA A 596 -17.66 7.10 -9.00
N PHE A 597 -17.78 8.38 -8.66
CA PHE A 597 -16.65 9.31 -8.58
C PHE A 597 -15.68 8.99 -7.46
N VAL A 598 -16.17 8.66 -6.26
CA VAL A 598 -15.33 8.27 -5.10
C VAL A 598 -14.52 7.01 -5.39
N LYS A 599 -15.09 6.04 -6.09
CA LYS A 599 -14.39 4.80 -6.45
C LYS A 599 -13.58 4.92 -7.74
N GLY A 600 -13.89 5.91 -8.58
CA GLY A 600 -13.40 6.05 -9.96
C GLY A 600 -13.90 4.95 -10.90
N ARG A 601 -15.02 4.30 -10.56
CA ARG A 601 -15.64 3.22 -11.33
C ARG A 601 -17.07 2.95 -10.93
N SER A 602 -17.85 2.36 -11.83
CA SER A 602 -19.21 1.87 -11.59
C SER A 602 -19.45 0.49 -12.21
N GLY A 603 -20.50 -0.18 -11.74
CA GLY A 603 -21.06 -1.34 -12.45
C GLY A 603 -22.01 -0.96 -13.59
N VAL A 604 -22.45 0.30 -13.63
CA VAL A 604 -23.30 0.86 -14.68
C VAL A 604 -22.40 1.48 -15.75
N PRO A 605 -22.48 1.06 -17.03
CA PRO A 605 -21.57 1.52 -18.09
C PRO A 605 -21.44 3.04 -18.21
N ASP A 606 -22.56 3.77 -18.26
CA ASP A 606 -22.53 5.23 -18.36
C ASP A 606 -21.79 5.90 -17.19
N LEU A 607 -22.10 5.48 -15.96
CA LEU A 607 -21.48 6.05 -14.76
C LEU A 607 -19.98 5.69 -14.69
N ASP A 608 -19.60 4.51 -15.20
CA ASP A 608 -18.22 4.07 -15.27
C ASP A 608 -17.42 4.93 -16.27
N HIS A 609 -18.03 5.22 -17.43
CA HIS A 609 -17.47 6.12 -18.43
C HIS A 609 -17.36 7.56 -17.91
N LEU A 610 -18.43 8.13 -17.33
CA LEU A 610 -18.42 9.48 -16.74
C LEU A 610 -17.37 9.62 -15.63
N ALA A 611 -17.21 8.60 -14.78
CA ALA A 611 -16.16 8.57 -13.78
C ALA A 611 -14.77 8.59 -14.43
N MET A 612 -14.54 7.78 -15.47
CA MET A 612 -13.27 7.77 -16.20
C MET A 612 -12.93 9.14 -16.78
N VAL A 613 -13.85 9.75 -17.55
CA VAL A 613 -13.63 11.04 -18.21
C VAL A 613 -13.36 12.14 -17.17
N THR A 614 -14.14 12.18 -16.10
CA THR A 614 -13.98 13.15 -15.03
C THR A 614 -12.61 13.03 -14.35
N HIS A 615 -12.15 11.82 -14.03
CA HIS A 615 -10.81 11.62 -13.46
C HIS A 615 -9.68 12.01 -14.45
N CYS A 616 -9.90 11.88 -15.76
CA CYS A 616 -8.96 12.34 -16.78
C CYS A 616 -8.87 13.87 -16.84
N LEU A 617 -10.01 14.56 -16.72
CA LEU A 617 -10.06 16.01 -16.61
C LEU A 617 -9.33 16.47 -15.35
N LEU A 618 -9.61 15.86 -14.19
CA LEU A 618 -8.94 16.19 -12.93
C LEU A 618 -7.42 16.02 -13.03
N PHE A 619 -6.95 14.96 -13.68
CA PHE A 619 -5.52 14.75 -13.93
C PHE A 619 -4.93 15.85 -14.83
N SER A 620 -5.57 16.14 -15.97
CA SER A 620 -5.09 17.12 -16.95
C SER A 620 -5.04 18.54 -16.38
N LEU A 621 -6.01 18.86 -15.52
CA LEU A 621 -6.10 20.12 -14.80
C LEU A 621 -5.24 20.15 -13.53
N ASN A 622 -4.61 19.04 -13.12
CA ASN A 622 -3.93 18.89 -11.82
C ASN A 622 -4.82 19.35 -10.64
N CYS A 623 -6.12 19.06 -10.76
CA CYS A 623 -7.18 19.45 -9.83
C CYS A 623 -7.46 18.31 -8.84
N THR A 624 -7.56 18.65 -7.55
CA THR A 624 -7.90 17.68 -6.49
C THR A 624 -9.31 17.96 -5.99
N MET A 625 -10.23 17.03 -6.24
CA MET A 625 -11.63 17.20 -5.88
C MET A 625 -12.03 16.20 -4.80
N TYR A 626 -12.60 16.70 -3.72
CA TYR A 626 -13.25 15.88 -2.71
C TYR A 626 -14.76 15.85 -2.97
N TRP A 627 -15.26 14.64 -3.20
CA TRP A 627 -16.67 14.37 -3.44
C TRP A 627 -17.38 14.21 -2.09
N GLU A 628 -18.43 14.99 -1.85
CA GLU A 628 -19.20 14.94 -0.60
C GLU A 628 -20.69 14.81 -0.90
N HIS A 629 -21.39 14.08 -0.02
CA HIS A 629 -22.83 13.96 -0.10
C HIS A 629 -23.51 15.18 0.53
N VAL A 630 -24.51 15.74 -0.16
CA VAL A 630 -25.47 16.70 0.39
C VAL A 630 -26.87 16.08 0.38
N GLN A 631 -27.71 16.35 1.39
CA GLN A 631 -29.11 15.89 1.34
C GLN A 631 -29.87 16.72 0.30
N SER A 632 -30.82 16.13 -0.42
CA SER A 632 -31.58 16.83 -1.47
C SER A 632 -32.22 18.15 -0.97
N ASP A 633 -32.88 18.14 0.20
CA ASP A 633 -33.46 19.37 0.80
C ASP A 633 -32.41 20.45 1.17
N ALA A 634 -31.15 20.04 1.33
CA ALA A 634 -30.01 20.90 1.64
C ALA A 634 -29.19 21.27 0.39
N ASN A 635 -29.53 20.71 -0.79
CA ASN A 635 -28.77 20.90 -2.01
C ASN A 635 -29.09 22.27 -2.62
N TRP A 636 -28.17 23.21 -2.45
CA TRP A 636 -28.34 24.59 -2.91
C TRP A 636 -28.23 24.76 -4.43
N SER A 637 -28.02 23.68 -5.20
CA SER A 637 -28.16 23.68 -6.67
C SER A 637 -29.49 23.14 -7.19
N ASP A 638 -30.40 22.64 -6.34
CA ASP A 638 -31.70 22.09 -6.79
C ASP A 638 -32.58 23.14 -7.49
N ALA A 639 -32.63 24.36 -6.94
CA ALA A 639 -33.45 25.42 -7.53
C ALA A 639 -32.97 25.81 -8.94
N ILE A 640 -31.65 25.87 -9.19
CA ILE A 640 -31.11 26.21 -10.51
C ILE A 640 -31.25 25.06 -11.51
N SER A 641 -31.20 23.80 -11.05
CA SER A 641 -31.41 22.65 -11.94
C SER A 641 -32.84 22.63 -12.50
N ARG A 642 -33.83 23.05 -11.70
CA ARG A 642 -35.25 23.06 -12.07
C ARG A 642 -35.73 24.36 -12.74
N LEU A 643 -35.34 25.52 -12.19
CA LEU A 643 -35.84 26.84 -12.62
C LEU A 643 -34.91 27.54 -13.62
N GLY A 644 -33.71 26.99 -13.84
CA GLY A 644 -32.70 27.55 -14.71
C GLY A 644 -32.31 28.99 -14.35
N ILE A 645 -32.20 29.86 -15.36
CA ILE A 645 -31.87 31.30 -15.20
C ILE A 645 -32.93 32.05 -14.35
N GLY A 646 -34.14 31.48 -14.23
CA GLY A 646 -35.22 32.02 -13.40
C GLY A 646 -34.96 31.92 -11.89
N ASP A 647 -34.03 31.07 -11.44
CA ASP A 647 -33.80 30.80 -10.03
C ASP A 647 -33.44 32.08 -9.23
N PRO A 648 -34.20 32.43 -8.17
CA PRO A 648 -33.88 33.58 -7.32
C PRO A 648 -32.73 33.29 -6.33
N TRP A 649 -32.43 32.03 -6.02
CA TRP A 649 -31.45 31.65 -5.01
C TRP A 649 -30.03 32.03 -5.42
N HIS A 650 -29.60 31.66 -6.63
CA HIS A 650 -28.25 31.99 -7.10
C HIS A 650 -28.05 33.51 -7.24
N LYS A 651 -29.08 34.25 -7.69
CA LYS A 651 -29.04 35.72 -7.81
C LYS A 651 -28.85 36.38 -6.45
N LYS A 652 -29.62 35.96 -5.44
CA LYS A 652 -29.48 36.44 -4.05
C LYS A 652 -28.06 36.23 -3.51
N HIS A 653 -27.40 35.16 -3.92
CA HIS A 653 -26.05 34.80 -3.46
C HIS A 653 -24.92 35.30 -4.36
N GLY A 654 -25.23 36.19 -5.32
CA GLY A 654 -24.23 36.87 -6.15
C GLY A 654 -23.50 35.95 -7.14
N PHE A 655 -24.15 34.87 -7.57
CA PHE A 655 -23.63 34.06 -8.67
C PHE A 655 -23.94 34.75 -10.01
N ALA A 656 -22.90 34.93 -10.83
CA ALA A 656 -23.06 35.43 -12.18
C ALA A 656 -23.32 34.24 -13.13
N PHE A 657 -24.28 34.40 -14.05
CA PHE A 657 -24.49 33.41 -15.08
C PHE A 657 -23.31 33.41 -16.05
N ALA A 658 -22.74 32.25 -16.31
CA ALA A 658 -21.53 32.09 -17.11
C ALA A 658 -21.82 31.37 -18.44
N PRO A 659 -21.13 31.75 -19.54
CA PRO A 659 -21.26 31.05 -20.82
C PRO A 659 -20.85 29.59 -20.70
N LEU A 660 -21.63 28.69 -21.31
CA LEU A 660 -21.39 27.26 -21.25
C LEU A 660 -21.16 26.66 -22.64
N CYS A 661 -20.31 25.64 -22.71
CA CYS A 661 -20.10 24.81 -23.89
C CYS A 661 -20.42 23.36 -23.51
N VAL A 662 -21.25 22.69 -24.30
CA VAL A 662 -21.52 21.24 -24.15
C VAL A 662 -20.71 20.51 -25.21
N PRO A 663 -19.56 19.91 -24.87
CA PRO A 663 -18.67 19.27 -25.84
C PRO A 663 -19.13 17.84 -26.08
N LEU A 664 -20.05 17.64 -27.05
CA LEU A 664 -20.54 16.31 -27.43
C LEU A 664 -19.40 15.37 -27.86
N GLU A 665 -18.33 15.92 -28.44
CA GLU A 665 -17.16 15.17 -28.89
C GLU A 665 -16.41 14.53 -27.71
N ALA A 666 -16.44 15.12 -26.52
CA ALA A 666 -15.71 14.60 -25.36
C ALA A 666 -16.21 13.21 -24.92
N PHE A 667 -17.47 12.86 -25.24
CA PHE A 667 -18.07 11.55 -24.93
C PHE A 667 -17.69 10.46 -25.93
N GLN A 668 -17.26 10.84 -27.13
CA GLN A 668 -17.00 9.92 -28.23
C GLN A 668 -15.51 9.66 -28.44
N MET A 669 -14.65 10.46 -27.80
CA MET A 669 -13.20 10.32 -27.89
C MET A 669 -12.70 9.07 -27.16
N ASP A 670 -11.70 8.41 -27.75
CA ASP A 670 -10.90 7.44 -27.01
C ASP A 670 -10.04 8.13 -25.94
N LEU A 671 -9.59 7.36 -24.95
CA LEU A 671 -8.86 7.91 -23.80
C LEU A 671 -7.58 8.67 -24.17
N HIS A 672 -6.86 8.21 -25.19
CA HIS A 672 -5.62 8.87 -25.61
C HIS A 672 -5.91 10.23 -26.24
N THR A 673 -6.94 10.29 -27.09
CA THR A 673 -7.43 11.54 -27.67
C THR A 673 -7.95 12.48 -26.60
N MET A 674 -8.76 11.98 -25.65
CA MET A 674 -9.25 12.77 -24.51
C MET A 674 -8.12 13.41 -23.73
N LEU A 675 -7.12 12.64 -23.31
CA LEU A 675 -6.02 13.16 -22.49
C LEU A 675 -5.16 14.17 -23.25
N LYS A 676 -4.96 13.99 -24.56
CA LYS A 676 -4.30 14.99 -25.40
C LYS A 676 -5.11 16.28 -25.45
N VAL A 677 -6.40 16.21 -25.79
CA VAL A 677 -7.28 17.38 -25.87
C VAL A 677 -7.36 18.10 -24.52
N PHE A 678 -7.57 17.37 -23.43
CA PHE A 678 -7.68 17.93 -22.09
C PHE A 678 -6.36 18.50 -21.56
N SER A 679 -5.22 18.09 -22.11
CA SER A 679 -3.93 18.73 -21.80
C SER A 679 -3.73 20.08 -22.50
N PHE A 680 -4.50 20.36 -23.56
CA PHE A 680 -4.53 21.66 -24.25
C PHE A 680 -5.58 22.62 -23.68
N LEU A 681 -6.67 22.10 -23.12
CA LEU A 681 -7.48 22.85 -22.15
C LEU A 681 -6.59 23.28 -21.01
#